data_AF-A0A4Z0ZFE4-F1
#
_entry.id   AF-A0A4Z0ZFE4-F1
#
_cell.length_a   1.000
_cell.length_b   1.000
_cell.length_c   1.000
_cell.angle_alpha   90.00
_cell.angle_beta   90.00
_cell.angle_gamma   90.00
#
_symmetry.space_group_name_H-M   'P 1'
#
loop_
_entity.id
_entity.type
_entity.pdbx_description
1 polymer ?
#
loop_
_entity_poly.entity_id
_entity_poly.type
_entity_poly.pdbx_seq_one_letter_code
_entity_poly.pdbx_strand_id
1 'polypeptide(L)'
;MARSYSDSRSHSSFSNSMATESFPSFPSFDATNRPPVPDVTSTSSAPTMVGASENSRTQKGEHSDLSVDVAFAPKSAPNLTPLSPTGVLRRRNTRTNTFRTLEEFEDFERGWRTGALGAEPGIDPKKPDGGQDVVPDLHAECQITVVDFSQEDLKIHELNNLELIEFVRQPQPSWVQCRWINVNGLSWYPGHAFLILACLKLVRLVDDDSDSDDETEFEEEAGESLLRNTGKKLKRWISGKKKQHPTTASVLEKGTGQNTAGHSFTHQPTGLSDLFNPNKLRTLQRYHSAPNAARTEYMEKHSALATKGLAVSAEQVAMFITSDNTVIAFFEQSADNVEEPILARLKSPTTILRKSCDASMVAQALIDAIIDMAIPVTACYADIVGDLEVDVLTHPNIKHTKNLYIIISEINKVFSFINPIQALISSLRDHKTKLSQEAVSRELQNPLGGVIITPVTYTYLGDVYDHCVLITENLTQIKESANHMIDLIFNTIATYQNESMKQLTIATIIFLPLTFITGYFGQNFGTFPEADKHDSTYFWKIAIPVVANTTTPLLANHRRSSANSESPLDSEEDALRGQSSSPSWPSRLREALLFAWALLATAAVLVLAVWVSHKQQTNFDKHATKRNLIFMVSDGMGPASLSLTRSFRQHTEDLEYGDTLTLDKHFWGTSRTRSSSSLVTDSAAGATAFSCARKSYNGAISMLPGYTPCGTVLEAAKKAGYITGLVVTTDITDATPACFASHVNYRIQQDEIALQEIGQGPLDRVVDLMLGGGRCHFLPNTTDGGCRQDSIDVIELAQKEYGWNYIGDRVAFDEFWEGKKEVPLPMLGLFAPADIPFELDRRNMNDQYPSLSEMAKTALRALEKATEKSDKGFFLMIEGSRIDHAGHGNDPSAQVREVLEYDKTFQAVLDFLDESKTDGVLVATSDHETGGLAVARQINAGYPQYLWYPQVLANATASSEHLARRLWEHIAESDDSTEVLKNYINEELVIPGLGIPDATEDELAALALYPELAQPAFAEMISVRAQIGWSTHGHSAVDVNIYSSGGPGTDALRGNVENTDVGEFLRGYLNVDVDAVTKELNEKMGSARTEPVLDEAGAAELDHWASREAMEYRRVSGLTGFA
;
A
#
# COMPACT_ATOMS: atom_id res chain seq x y z
N MET A 1 72.56 2.75 18.27
CA MET A 1 73.61 1.72 18.47
C MET A 1 72.94 0.40 18.78
N ALA A 2 73.20 -0.63 17.96
CA ALA A 2 73.08 -2.07 18.20
C ALA A 2 71.66 -2.65 18.50
N ARG A 3 71.23 -3.82 18.03
CA ARG A 3 71.68 -4.92 17.12
C ARG A 3 70.44 -5.86 17.08
N SER A 4 69.80 -6.24 15.96
CA SER A 4 70.21 -7.10 14.83
C SER A 4 70.28 -8.62 15.12
N TYR A 5 69.80 -9.37 14.11
CA TYR A 5 70.02 -10.80 13.73
C TYR A 5 69.02 -11.85 14.27
N SER A 6 68.58 -12.87 13.52
CA SER A 6 68.55 -13.21 12.08
C SER A 6 68.01 -14.64 11.91
N ASP A 7 67.73 -14.98 10.64
CA ASP A 7 67.82 -16.30 9.98
C ASP A 7 66.59 -17.21 9.93
N SER A 8 66.34 -17.97 8.85
CA SER A 8 66.67 -17.88 7.41
C SER A 8 66.01 -19.07 6.66
N ARG A 9 65.64 -18.84 5.39
CA ARG A 9 65.70 -19.73 4.19
C ARG A 9 64.78 -20.97 4.06
N SER A 10 64.06 -21.05 2.93
CA SER A 10 64.59 -21.65 1.69
C SER A 10 63.74 -21.36 0.44
N HIS A 11 64.42 -21.32 -0.72
CA HIS A 11 63.96 -20.93 -2.06
C HIS A 11 63.54 -22.14 -2.91
N SER A 12 62.65 -21.91 -3.89
CA SER A 12 62.83 -22.42 -5.26
C SER A 12 62.17 -21.51 -6.30
N SER A 13 62.99 -21.03 -7.22
CA SER A 13 62.72 -20.14 -8.35
C SER A 13 62.39 -20.92 -9.63
N PHE A 14 61.52 -20.38 -10.52
CA PHE A 14 61.71 -20.44 -11.98
C PHE A 14 61.02 -19.24 -12.66
N SER A 15 61.55 -18.88 -13.83
CA SER A 15 61.64 -17.55 -14.43
C SER A 15 60.78 -17.33 -15.69
N ASN A 16 60.43 -16.04 -15.94
CA ASN A 16 60.23 -15.33 -17.22
C ASN A 16 59.35 -15.92 -18.34
N SER A 17 58.32 -15.15 -18.76
CA SER A 17 58.42 -14.28 -19.95
C SER A 17 57.19 -13.37 -20.11
N MET A 18 57.44 -12.07 -20.26
CA MET A 18 56.51 -11.06 -20.78
C MET A 18 56.17 -11.33 -22.25
N ALA A 19 54.92 -11.12 -22.63
CA ALA A 19 54.53 -10.68 -23.97
C ALA A 19 53.54 -9.53 -23.83
N THR A 20 53.94 -8.40 -24.38
CA THR A 20 53.21 -7.13 -24.53
C THR A 20 52.19 -7.24 -25.66
N GLU A 21 50.94 -6.85 -25.42
CA GLU A 21 50.04 -6.39 -26.47
C GLU A 21 49.48 -5.00 -26.13
N SER A 22 49.63 -4.13 -27.11
CA SER A 22 49.37 -2.69 -27.14
C SER A 22 47.90 -2.39 -27.42
N PHE A 23 47.30 -1.47 -26.66
CA PHE A 23 46.03 -0.84 -26.99
C PHE A 23 46.19 0.21 -28.11
N PRO A 24 45.27 0.30 -29.09
CA PRO A 24 45.30 1.34 -30.10
C PRO A 24 44.83 2.69 -29.54
N SER A 25 45.51 3.74 -29.98
CA SER A 25 45.27 5.16 -29.68
C SER A 25 43.97 5.68 -30.28
N PHE A 26 43.21 6.45 -29.48
CA PHE A 26 42.07 7.25 -29.95
C PHE A 26 42.55 8.47 -30.76
N PRO A 27 41.89 8.84 -31.88
CA PRO A 27 42.19 10.06 -32.60
C PRO A 27 41.61 11.29 -31.88
N SER A 28 42.42 12.35 -31.84
CA SER A 28 42.11 13.71 -31.39
C SER A 28 40.93 14.32 -32.17
N PHE A 29 39.93 14.85 -31.45
CA PHE A 29 38.87 15.66 -32.06
C PHE A 29 39.37 17.09 -32.28
N ASP A 30 39.36 17.48 -33.55
CA ASP A 30 39.65 18.81 -34.05
C ASP A 30 38.46 19.74 -33.77
N ALA A 31 38.73 20.83 -33.06
CA ALA A 31 37.78 21.87 -32.75
C ALA A 31 37.70 22.84 -33.94
N THR A 32 36.75 22.66 -34.85
CA THR A 32 36.16 23.74 -35.67
C THR A 32 35.06 23.19 -36.58
N ASN A 33 33.79 23.38 -36.23
CA ASN A 33 32.70 23.69 -37.17
C ASN A 33 31.34 23.81 -36.45
N ARG A 34 30.83 25.05 -36.34
CA ARG A 34 29.42 25.36 -36.06
C ARG A 34 28.71 25.71 -37.38
N PRO A 35 27.51 25.17 -37.67
CA PRO A 35 26.58 25.76 -38.61
C PRO A 35 25.52 26.63 -37.88
N PRO A 36 24.80 27.51 -38.61
CA PRO A 36 24.31 28.77 -38.07
C PRO A 36 22.87 28.74 -37.52
N VAL A 37 22.61 29.66 -36.59
CA VAL A 37 21.29 30.05 -36.08
C VAL A 37 20.53 30.84 -37.16
N PRO A 38 19.25 30.53 -37.46
CA PRO A 38 18.38 31.48 -38.13
C PRO A 38 17.61 32.32 -37.11
N ASP A 39 17.86 33.62 -37.20
CA ASP A 39 17.16 34.71 -36.53
C ASP A 39 15.88 35.03 -37.33
N VAL A 40 14.70 35.01 -36.70
CA VAL A 40 13.48 35.59 -37.28
C VAL A 40 12.67 36.30 -36.19
N THR A 41 12.80 37.61 -36.17
CA THR A 41 11.83 38.56 -35.63
C THR A 41 10.66 38.73 -36.61
N SER A 42 9.41 38.74 -36.13
CA SER A 42 8.34 39.71 -36.53
C SER A 42 6.93 39.29 -36.10
N THR A 43 6.38 40.08 -35.17
CA THR A 43 5.08 40.77 -35.20
C THR A 43 3.87 40.20 -35.96
N SER A 44 2.80 40.07 -35.17
CA SER A 44 1.44 40.62 -35.39
C SER A 44 0.34 39.81 -36.09
N SER A 45 -0.85 39.99 -35.49
CA SER A 45 -2.17 40.16 -36.07
C SER A 45 -3.14 38.97 -36.02
N ALA A 46 -4.14 39.14 -35.16
CA ALA A 46 -5.43 38.47 -35.18
C ALA A 46 -6.19 38.73 -36.49
N PRO A 47 -7.24 37.95 -36.76
CA PRO A 47 -8.44 38.55 -37.33
C PRO A 47 -9.70 38.20 -36.53
N THR A 48 -10.46 39.28 -36.33
CA THR A 48 -11.81 39.37 -35.79
C THR A 48 -12.86 38.86 -36.78
N MET A 49 -13.97 38.39 -36.21
CA MET A 49 -15.24 38.02 -36.81
C MET A 49 -15.79 38.95 -37.90
N VAL A 50 -16.56 38.36 -38.83
CA VAL A 50 -17.79 38.96 -39.38
C VAL A 50 -18.85 37.86 -39.53
N GLY A 51 -19.98 38.04 -38.86
CA GLY A 51 -21.16 37.19 -38.98
C GLY A 51 -22.16 37.69 -40.04
N ALA A 52 -23.28 36.98 -40.18
CA ALA A 52 -24.63 37.57 -40.30
C ALA A 52 -25.71 36.51 -40.54
N SER A 53 -26.89 36.80 -39.98
CA SER A 53 -28.23 36.60 -40.57
C SER A 53 -29.05 35.35 -40.22
N GLU A 54 -29.78 35.49 -39.11
CA GLU A 54 -31.26 35.61 -39.04
C GLU A 54 -32.23 34.57 -39.66
N ASN A 55 -33.13 34.14 -38.77
CA ASN A 55 -34.61 34.08 -38.90
C ASN A 55 -35.34 32.85 -39.50
N SER A 56 -35.84 32.04 -38.57
CA SER A 56 -37.29 31.88 -38.27
C SER A 56 -38.15 30.81 -38.97
N ARG A 57 -39.06 30.26 -38.14
CA ARG A 57 -40.41 29.71 -38.40
C ARG A 57 -40.61 28.23 -38.78
N THR A 58 -40.94 27.46 -37.73
CA THR A 58 -42.23 26.76 -37.48
C THR A 58 -43.04 26.19 -38.66
N GLN A 59 -43.34 24.87 -38.62
CA GLN A 59 -44.73 24.34 -38.56
C GLN A 59 -44.83 22.82 -38.30
N LYS A 60 -45.44 22.49 -37.14
CA LYS A 60 -46.55 21.56 -36.83
C LYS A 60 -46.86 20.28 -37.65
N GLY A 61 -47.11 19.21 -36.87
CA GLY A 61 -48.14 18.17 -37.04
C GLY A 61 -47.54 16.75 -37.09
N GLU A 62 -47.97 15.70 -36.37
CA GLU A 62 -49.12 15.46 -35.49
C GLU A 62 -48.86 14.18 -34.66
N HIS A 63 -49.48 14.17 -33.47
CA HIS A 63 -49.77 13.12 -32.47
C HIS A 63 -49.61 11.61 -32.78
N SER A 64 -49.06 10.86 -31.80
CA SER A 64 -49.89 10.04 -30.87
C SER A 64 -49.06 9.36 -29.75
N ASP A 65 -49.15 9.95 -28.55
CA ASP A 65 -49.50 9.38 -27.23
C ASP A 65 -49.02 7.99 -26.76
N LEU A 66 -48.24 8.02 -25.66
CA LEU A 66 -48.52 7.49 -24.30
C LEU A 66 -47.16 7.44 -23.55
N SER A 67 -46.70 8.39 -22.71
CA SER A 67 -47.27 9.09 -21.54
C SER A 67 -47.58 8.16 -20.35
N VAL A 68 -47.22 8.40 -19.08
CA VAL A 68 -46.50 9.51 -18.40
C VAL A 68 -46.43 9.15 -16.89
N ASP A 69 -45.42 9.71 -16.21
CA ASP A 69 -45.29 10.07 -14.77
C ASP A 69 -45.48 9.08 -13.61
N VAL A 70 -44.60 9.20 -12.61
CA VAL A 70 -44.94 9.83 -11.30
C VAL A 70 -43.71 10.51 -10.68
N ALA A 71 -43.92 11.68 -10.10
CA ALA A 71 -42.93 12.52 -9.42
C ALA A 71 -43.16 12.65 -7.89
N PHE A 72 -42.07 13.01 -7.18
CA PHE A 72 -41.93 13.70 -5.87
C PHE A 72 -42.27 13.04 -4.49
N ALA A 73 -41.19 12.80 -3.70
CA ALA A 73 -40.85 13.18 -2.29
C ALA A 73 -41.86 12.98 -1.12
N PRO A 74 -41.45 12.71 0.17
CA PRO A 74 -40.35 13.38 0.90
C PRO A 74 -39.58 12.58 2.01
N LYS A 75 -38.65 13.30 2.67
CA LYS A 75 -37.68 13.00 3.76
C LYS A 75 -38.23 12.32 5.05
N SER A 76 -37.46 11.39 5.65
CA SER A 76 -37.05 11.36 7.09
C SER A 76 -36.35 10.03 7.53
N ALA A 77 -35.07 10.11 7.96
CA ALA A 77 -34.30 9.37 9.02
C ALA A 77 -34.49 7.85 9.31
N PRO A 78 -33.56 7.17 10.03
CA PRO A 78 -32.09 7.29 10.15
C PRO A 78 -31.32 5.98 9.81
N ASN A 79 -30.00 6.11 9.69
CA ASN A 79 -29.04 5.02 9.44
C ASN A 79 -28.97 3.99 10.59
N LEU A 80 -29.02 2.70 10.25
CA LEU A 80 -28.61 1.60 11.12
C LEU A 80 -27.17 1.20 10.80
N THR A 81 -26.31 1.31 11.81
CA THR A 81 -24.92 0.86 11.86
C THR A 81 -24.82 -0.67 11.85
N PRO A 82 -23.77 -1.27 11.25
CA PRO A 82 -23.44 -2.67 11.49
C PRO A 82 -22.82 -2.83 12.88
N LEU A 83 -23.43 -3.69 13.69
CA LEU A 83 -22.93 -4.12 14.99
C LEU A 83 -21.69 -5.00 14.83
N SER A 84 -20.57 -4.58 15.42
CA SER A 84 -19.39 -5.42 15.63
C SER A 84 -19.65 -6.43 16.77
N PRO A 85 -19.38 -7.74 16.59
CA PRO A 85 -19.58 -8.73 17.65
C PRO A 85 -18.41 -8.73 18.64
N THR A 86 -18.66 -8.26 19.86
CA THR A 86 -17.77 -8.48 21.01
C THR A 86 -17.99 -9.88 21.61
N GLY A 87 -16.88 -10.57 21.85
CA GLY A 87 -16.67 -11.37 23.06
C GLY A 87 -17.22 -12.81 23.09
N VAL A 88 -16.51 -13.76 22.44
CA VAL A 88 -16.51 -15.16 22.91
C VAL A 88 -15.25 -15.41 23.72
N LEU A 89 -15.42 -15.48 25.04
CA LEU A 89 -14.46 -16.04 25.99
C LEU A 89 -14.15 -17.50 25.63
N ARG A 90 -12.89 -17.83 25.29
CA ARG A 90 -12.41 -19.22 25.34
C ARG A 90 -10.97 -19.36 25.86
N ARG A 91 -10.93 -19.79 27.13
CA ARG A 91 -9.91 -20.56 27.89
C ARG A 91 -8.45 -20.59 27.40
N ARG A 92 -7.58 -20.13 28.32
CA ARG A 92 -6.19 -20.56 28.53
C ARG A 92 -6.00 -22.06 28.29
N ASN A 93 -5.01 -22.42 27.48
CA ASN A 93 -4.25 -23.66 27.64
C ASN A 93 -2.77 -23.35 27.77
N THR A 94 -2.16 -24.05 28.71
CA THR A 94 -0.85 -23.87 29.31
C THR A 94 0.31 -24.22 28.39
N ARG A 95 1.38 -23.41 28.45
CA ARG A 95 2.71 -23.74 27.93
C ARG A 95 3.17 -25.11 28.44
N THR A 96 3.67 -25.95 27.54
CA THR A 96 4.65 -26.99 27.87
C THR A 96 5.82 -26.85 26.91
N ASN A 97 6.98 -26.51 27.48
CA ASN A 97 8.28 -26.54 26.82
C ASN A 97 8.61 -27.97 26.41
N THR A 98 9.06 -28.16 25.18
CA THR A 98 10.00 -29.24 24.87
C THR A 98 11.00 -28.71 23.86
N PHE A 99 12.18 -28.36 24.35
CA PHE A 99 13.38 -28.17 23.55
C PHE A 99 13.64 -29.45 22.74
N ARG A 100 13.87 -29.31 21.44
CA ARG A 100 14.69 -30.27 20.68
C ARG A 100 15.91 -29.51 20.16
N THR A 101 17.04 -30.18 20.32
CA THR A 101 18.41 -29.69 20.22
C THR A 101 18.86 -29.44 18.78
N LEU A 102 19.81 -28.50 18.63
CA LEU A 102 20.65 -28.33 17.44
C LEU A 102 21.36 -29.66 17.11
N GLU A 103 21.02 -30.32 16.01
CA GLU A 103 21.91 -31.25 15.27
C GLU A 103 21.38 -31.77 13.92
N GLU A 104 20.27 -31.24 13.36
CA GLU A 104 19.75 -31.67 12.03
C GLU A 104 19.61 -30.52 11.01
N PHE A 105 20.47 -29.49 11.09
CA PHE A 105 20.46 -28.35 10.15
C PHE A 105 21.60 -28.36 9.11
N GLU A 106 22.32 -29.47 8.93
CA GLU A 106 23.46 -29.54 7.99
C GLU A 106 23.09 -29.87 6.53
N ASP A 107 21.84 -30.25 6.23
CA ASP A 107 21.42 -30.58 4.85
C ASP A 107 20.84 -29.38 4.05
N PHE A 108 20.71 -28.20 4.66
CA PHE A 108 20.12 -27.02 4.00
C PHE A 108 21.13 -26.08 3.33
N GLU A 109 22.44 -26.32 3.45
CA GLU A 109 23.50 -25.38 3.03
C GLU A 109 24.18 -25.64 1.67
N ARG A 110 23.77 -26.62 0.86
CA ARG A 110 24.52 -26.97 -0.38
C ARG A 110 24.01 -26.38 -1.71
N GLY A 111 22.95 -25.58 -1.75
CA GLY A 111 22.35 -25.13 -3.01
C GLY A 111 22.77 -23.76 -3.54
N TRP A 112 23.18 -22.83 -2.68
CA TRP A 112 23.20 -21.39 -3.00
C TRP A 112 24.59 -20.81 -3.21
N ARG A 113 25.36 -21.35 -4.16
CA ARG A 113 26.58 -20.67 -4.63
C ARG A 113 26.63 -20.56 -6.15
N THR A 114 26.79 -19.32 -6.60
CA THR A 114 27.22 -18.82 -7.92
C THR A 114 26.14 -18.55 -8.98
N GLY A 115 25.89 -17.26 -9.26
CA GLY A 115 25.17 -16.74 -10.43
C GLY A 115 25.21 -15.20 -10.44
N ALA A 116 25.56 -14.58 -11.57
CA ALA A 116 25.87 -13.15 -11.72
C ALA A 116 24.62 -12.22 -11.67
N LEU A 117 24.88 -10.90 -11.55
CA LEU A 117 23.88 -9.82 -11.63
C LEU A 117 22.91 -10.03 -12.81
N GLY A 118 21.61 -10.13 -12.50
CA GLY A 118 20.52 -10.23 -13.48
C GLY A 118 19.83 -11.60 -13.62
N ALA A 119 20.25 -12.64 -12.89
CA ALA A 119 19.55 -13.93 -12.88
C ALA A 119 18.50 -13.99 -11.75
N GLU A 120 17.33 -14.61 -12.02
CA GLU A 120 16.41 -15.00 -10.94
C GLU A 120 17.17 -15.84 -9.89
N PRO A 121 16.91 -15.63 -8.58
CA PRO A 121 17.60 -16.39 -7.55
C PRO A 121 17.26 -17.88 -7.65
N GLY A 122 18.27 -18.71 -7.93
CA GLY A 122 18.17 -20.17 -7.82
C GLY A 122 18.28 -20.97 -9.13
N ILE A 123 18.83 -20.42 -10.21
CA ILE A 123 19.08 -21.16 -11.47
C ILE A 123 20.59 -21.18 -11.80
N ASP A 124 21.19 -22.38 -11.85
CA ASP A 124 22.58 -22.64 -12.25
C ASP A 124 22.67 -23.03 -13.74
N PRO A 125 23.09 -22.12 -14.63
CA PRO A 125 23.12 -22.35 -16.07
C PRO A 125 24.16 -23.39 -16.52
N LYS A 126 24.93 -23.98 -15.59
CA LYS A 126 25.82 -25.11 -15.88
C LYS A 126 25.13 -26.47 -15.74
N LYS A 127 23.92 -26.50 -15.17
CA LYS A 127 23.11 -27.71 -15.03
C LYS A 127 22.04 -27.76 -16.12
N PRO A 128 21.71 -28.94 -16.67
CA PRO A 128 20.73 -29.07 -17.75
C PRO A 128 19.33 -28.60 -17.35
N ASP A 129 18.98 -28.60 -16.06
CA ASP A 129 17.70 -28.15 -15.49
C ASP A 129 17.84 -26.87 -14.64
N GLY A 130 19.02 -26.24 -14.65
CA GLY A 130 19.22 -25.03 -13.86
C GLY A 130 19.30 -25.30 -12.37
N GLY A 131 19.34 -26.56 -11.92
CA GLY A 131 19.26 -26.91 -10.51
C GLY A 131 17.87 -26.80 -9.90
N GLN A 132 16.80 -26.81 -10.70
CA GLN A 132 15.42 -26.93 -10.25
C GLN A 132 14.71 -28.09 -10.95
N ASP A 133 14.04 -28.97 -10.20
CA ASP A 133 13.32 -30.16 -10.72
C ASP A 133 12.18 -29.85 -11.72
N VAL A 134 11.87 -28.57 -11.96
CA VAL A 134 10.66 -28.10 -12.66
C VAL A 134 10.97 -27.22 -13.89
N VAL A 135 12.25 -26.93 -14.19
CA VAL A 135 12.64 -26.16 -15.38
C VAL A 135 12.91 -27.15 -16.53
N PRO A 136 12.23 -27.03 -17.70
CA PRO A 136 12.54 -27.86 -18.85
C PRO A 136 13.99 -27.63 -19.32
N ASP A 137 14.60 -28.66 -19.91
CA ASP A 137 16.02 -28.69 -20.30
C ASP A 137 16.53 -27.35 -20.89
N LEU A 138 17.40 -26.63 -20.16
CA LEU A 138 17.99 -25.31 -20.50
C LEU A 138 18.82 -25.29 -21.79
N HIS A 139 19.04 -26.46 -22.38
CA HIS A 139 19.80 -26.67 -23.61
C HIS A 139 19.00 -27.45 -24.65
N ALA A 140 17.69 -27.20 -24.73
CA ALA A 140 16.83 -27.78 -25.75
C ALA A 140 17.15 -27.22 -27.15
N GLU A 141 16.91 -28.04 -28.18
CA GLU A 141 16.92 -27.58 -29.56
C GLU A 141 15.72 -26.64 -29.76
N CYS A 142 16.01 -25.37 -30.02
CA CYS A 142 15.01 -24.34 -30.26
C CYS A 142 14.51 -24.44 -31.70
N GLN A 143 13.20 -24.32 -31.89
CA GLN A 143 12.61 -24.06 -33.20
C GLN A 143 12.59 -22.55 -33.42
N ILE A 144 13.26 -22.09 -34.49
CA ILE A 144 13.47 -20.66 -34.74
C ILE A 144 12.89 -20.29 -36.09
N THR A 145 11.85 -19.46 -36.09
CA THR A 145 11.26 -18.90 -37.31
C THR A 145 11.82 -17.51 -37.55
N VAL A 146 12.46 -17.28 -38.70
CA VAL A 146 12.85 -15.94 -39.15
C VAL A 146 11.99 -15.50 -40.32
N VAL A 147 11.31 -14.37 -40.14
CA VAL A 147 10.39 -13.78 -41.09
C VAL A 147 10.97 -12.45 -41.59
N ASP A 148 11.50 -12.47 -42.82
CA ASP A 148 11.97 -11.29 -43.53
C ASP A 148 10.86 -10.76 -44.42
N PHE A 149 10.50 -9.48 -44.23
CA PHE A 149 9.44 -8.90 -45.04
C PHE A 149 9.62 -7.44 -45.44
N SER A 150 8.95 -7.11 -46.53
CA SER A 150 8.68 -5.77 -47.02
C SER A 150 7.24 -5.68 -47.53
N GLN A 151 6.81 -4.51 -48.01
CA GLN A 151 5.48 -4.38 -48.58
C GLN A 151 5.23 -5.33 -49.78
N GLU A 152 6.28 -5.67 -50.53
CA GLU A 152 6.19 -6.43 -51.78
C GLU A 152 6.58 -7.91 -51.65
N ASP A 153 7.47 -8.28 -50.73
CA ASP A 153 8.04 -9.63 -50.67
C ASP A 153 8.17 -10.19 -49.24
N LEU A 154 7.84 -11.47 -49.05
CA LEU A 154 7.82 -12.20 -47.78
C LEU A 154 8.67 -13.46 -47.90
N LYS A 155 9.63 -13.63 -47.00
CA LYS A 155 10.40 -14.86 -46.89
C LYS A 155 10.40 -15.37 -45.46
N ILE A 156 10.05 -16.64 -45.30
CA ILE A 156 10.02 -17.35 -44.02
C ILE A 156 11.13 -18.40 -44.04
N HIS A 157 11.90 -18.44 -42.98
CA HIS A 157 13.00 -19.36 -42.76
C HIS A 157 12.76 -20.12 -41.46
N GLU A 158 12.78 -21.44 -41.52
CA GLU A 158 12.80 -22.31 -40.34
C GLU A 158 14.26 -22.69 -40.07
N LEU A 159 14.74 -22.41 -38.87
CA LEU A 159 16.13 -22.60 -38.46
C LEU A 159 16.19 -23.31 -37.10
N ASN A 160 17.30 -24.01 -36.84
CA ASN A 160 17.69 -24.45 -35.50
C ASN A 160 18.74 -23.50 -34.89
N ASN A 161 19.19 -23.76 -33.65
CA ASN A 161 20.15 -22.92 -32.92
C ASN A 161 21.46 -22.66 -33.69
N LEU A 162 21.99 -23.66 -34.41
CA LEU A 162 23.24 -23.53 -35.16
C LEU A 162 23.05 -22.76 -36.46
N GLU A 163 21.95 -23.04 -37.16
CA GLU A 163 21.59 -22.38 -38.41
C GLU A 163 21.28 -20.90 -38.21
N LEU A 164 20.70 -20.50 -37.07
CA LEU A 164 20.50 -19.10 -36.73
C LEU A 164 21.83 -18.33 -36.65
N ILE A 165 22.88 -18.92 -36.05
CA ILE A 165 24.19 -18.27 -35.93
C ILE A 165 24.80 -18.03 -37.31
N GLU A 166 24.67 -18.99 -38.22
CA GLU A 166 25.13 -18.83 -39.60
C GLU A 166 24.30 -17.79 -40.36
N PHE A 167 22.98 -17.78 -40.14
CA PHE A 167 22.05 -16.83 -40.76
C PHE A 167 22.32 -15.38 -40.34
N VAL A 168 22.47 -15.10 -39.04
CA VAL A 168 22.70 -13.74 -38.51
C VAL A 168 24.07 -13.17 -38.92
N ARG A 169 25.06 -14.03 -39.22
CA ARG A 169 26.36 -13.58 -39.75
C ARG A 169 26.29 -13.06 -41.19
N GLN A 170 25.24 -13.40 -41.93
CA GLN A 170 25.04 -12.89 -43.28
C GLN A 170 24.39 -11.50 -43.22
N PRO A 171 24.87 -10.51 -44.01
CA PRO A 171 24.25 -9.21 -44.05
C PRO A 171 22.81 -9.31 -44.54
N GLN A 172 21.90 -8.58 -43.90
CA GLN A 172 20.49 -8.55 -44.26
C GLN A 172 20.32 -8.08 -45.72
N PRO A 173 19.50 -8.78 -46.53
CA PRO A 173 19.26 -8.38 -47.92
C PRO A 173 18.60 -6.99 -47.99
N SER A 174 19.00 -6.17 -48.97
CA SER A 174 18.55 -4.77 -49.11
C SER A 174 17.05 -4.57 -49.34
N TRP A 175 16.31 -5.63 -49.67
CA TRP A 175 14.85 -5.57 -49.87
C TRP A 175 14.07 -5.74 -48.57
N VAL A 176 14.69 -6.29 -47.52
CA VAL A 176 14.05 -6.54 -46.23
C VAL A 176 13.93 -5.21 -45.50
N GLN A 177 12.70 -4.83 -45.17
CA GLN A 177 12.43 -3.59 -44.44
C GLN A 177 12.21 -3.86 -42.95
N CYS A 178 11.68 -5.03 -42.59
CA CYS A 178 11.50 -5.47 -41.22
C CYS A 178 11.79 -6.97 -41.11
N ARG A 179 12.38 -7.37 -39.99
CA ARG A 179 12.66 -8.77 -39.66
C ARG A 179 12.02 -9.13 -38.33
N TRP A 180 11.41 -10.31 -38.26
CA TRP A 180 10.93 -10.91 -37.03
C TRP A 180 11.59 -12.26 -36.82
N ILE A 181 12.21 -12.45 -35.65
CA ILE A 181 12.82 -13.71 -35.22
C ILE A 181 11.98 -14.23 -34.05
N ASN A 182 11.30 -15.34 -34.25
CA ASN A 182 10.53 -16.03 -33.22
C ASN A 182 11.31 -17.27 -32.77
N VAL A 183 11.56 -17.39 -31.46
CA VAL A 183 12.32 -18.50 -30.88
C VAL A 183 11.40 -19.26 -29.94
N ASN A 184 11.13 -20.53 -30.26
CA ASN A 184 10.40 -21.48 -29.42
C ASN A 184 11.40 -22.40 -28.69
N GLY A 185 11.52 -22.25 -27.38
CA GLY A 185 12.47 -22.98 -26.51
C GLY A 185 13.57 -22.10 -25.90
N LEU A 186 14.14 -22.55 -24.77
CA LEU A 186 15.10 -21.78 -23.96
C LEU A 186 16.57 -22.11 -24.32
N SER A 187 17.33 -21.10 -24.74
CA SER A 187 18.81 -21.10 -24.78
C SER A 187 19.34 -19.69 -24.48
N TRP A 188 20.07 -19.52 -23.37
CA TRP A 188 20.40 -18.20 -22.81
C TRP A 188 21.59 -17.50 -23.48
N TYR A 189 21.50 -16.17 -23.68
CA TYR A 189 22.62 -15.26 -23.97
C TYR A 189 22.66 -14.07 -22.98
N PRO A 190 23.75 -13.86 -22.22
CA PRO A 190 23.79 -12.93 -21.06
C PRO A 190 24.11 -11.45 -21.42
N GLY A 191 23.61 -10.90 -22.53
CA GLY A 191 24.23 -9.70 -23.11
C GLY A 191 23.40 -8.46 -23.45
N HIS A 192 22.06 -8.44 -23.39
CA HIS A 192 21.29 -7.33 -24.00
C HIS A 192 20.03 -6.96 -23.22
N ALA A 193 19.54 -5.72 -23.37
CA ALA A 193 18.32 -5.19 -22.74
C ALA A 193 17.04 -5.79 -23.35
N PHE A 194 16.03 -6.11 -22.52
CA PHE A 194 14.89 -6.93 -22.91
C PHE A 194 13.58 -6.56 -22.19
N LEU A 195 12.45 -6.84 -22.85
CA LEU A 195 11.11 -6.84 -22.24
C LEU A 195 10.80 -8.24 -21.71
N ILE A 196 10.23 -8.34 -20.51
CA ILE A 196 9.76 -9.61 -19.92
C ILE A 196 8.24 -9.55 -19.76
N LEU A 197 7.54 -10.54 -20.30
CA LEU A 197 6.09 -10.68 -20.27
C LEU A 197 5.72 -12.06 -19.70
N ALA A 198 4.51 -12.19 -19.15
CA ALA A 198 3.94 -13.49 -18.78
C ALA A 198 2.84 -13.86 -19.78
N CYS A 199 2.85 -15.09 -20.28
CA CYS A 199 1.83 -15.62 -21.18
C CYS A 199 1.00 -16.68 -20.45
N LEU A 200 -0.33 -16.50 -20.46
CA LEU A 200 -1.28 -17.45 -19.86
C LEU A 200 -1.96 -18.26 -20.96
N LYS A 201 -1.96 -19.59 -20.81
CA LYS A 201 -2.55 -20.52 -21.77
C LYS A 201 -3.44 -21.54 -21.07
N LEU A 202 -4.64 -21.75 -21.59
CA LEU A 202 -5.54 -22.81 -21.13
C LEU A 202 -5.14 -24.16 -21.75
N VAL A 203 -4.91 -25.17 -20.92
CA VAL A 203 -4.46 -26.51 -21.32
C VAL A 203 -5.44 -27.57 -20.82
N ARG A 204 -5.72 -28.59 -21.64
CA ARG A 204 -6.55 -29.74 -21.26
C ARG A 204 -5.69 -30.83 -20.63
N LEU A 205 -6.10 -31.35 -19.48
CA LEU A 205 -5.49 -32.49 -18.83
C LEU A 205 -5.99 -33.77 -19.54
N VAL A 206 -5.07 -34.61 -20.00
CA VAL A 206 -5.40 -35.94 -20.56
C VAL A 206 -5.46 -36.91 -19.39
N ASP A 207 -6.63 -37.51 -19.15
CA ASP A 207 -6.75 -38.64 -18.23
C ASP A 207 -6.13 -39.86 -18.91
N ASP A 208 -5.11 -40.46 -18.31
CA ASP A 208 -4.68 -41.81 -18.68
C ASP A 208 -5.86 -42.74 -18.37
N ASP A 209 -6.39 -43.38 -19.40
CA ASP A 209 -7.44 -44.41 -19.30
C ASP A 209 -6.92 -45.57 -18.44
N SER A 210 -7.11 -45.48 -17.12
CA SER A 210 -7.13 -46.62 -16.22
C SER A 210 -8.37 -46.52 -15.34
N ASP A 211 -9.39 -47.29 -15.72
CA ASP A 211 -10.55 -47.60 -14.90
C ASP A 211 -10.10 -48.00 -13.48
N SER A 212 -10.34 -47.12 -12.50
CA SER A 212 -10.57 -47.53 -11.13
C SER A 212 -11.58 -46.59 -10.48
N ASP A 213 -12.84 -47.01 -10.50
CA ASP A 213 -13.85 -46.52 -9.57
C ASP A 213 -13.31 -46.69 -8.14
N ASP A 214 -12.94 -45.60 -7.49
CA ASP A 214 -12.91 -45.48 -6.02
C ASP A 214 -12.91 -43.99 -5.67
N GLU A 215 -14.11 -43.38 -5.64
CA GLU A 215 -14.30 -42.15 -4.88
C GLU A 215 -14.19 -42.46 -3.38
N THR A 216 -13.03 -42.17 -2.79
CA THR A 216 -12.88 -42.13 -1.33
C THR A 216 -13.13 -40.73 -0.81
N GLU A 217 -14.31 -40.55 -0.23
CA GLU A 217 -14.63 -39.48 0.72
C GLU A 217 -13.60 -39.49 1.87
N PHE A 218 -12.98 -38.33 2.14
CA PHE A 218 -12.30 -38.10 3.42
C PHE A 218 -13.34 -37.67 4.46
N GLU A 219 -13.94 -38.64 5.13
CA GLU A 219 -14.54 -38.48 6.45
C GLU A 219 -13.49 -38.80 7.52
N GLU A 220 -13.30 -37.87 8.45
CA GLU A 220 -12.57 -38.10 9.69
C GLU A 220 -13.61 -38.41 10.77
N GLU A 221 -13.88 -39.69 11.04
CA GLU A 221 -14.70 -40.13 12.16
C GLU A 221 -13.84 -40.70 13.29
N ALA A 222 -13.97 -40.11 14.47
CA ALA A 222 -13.77 -40.81 15.73
C ALA A 222 -15.13 -41.29 16.25
N GLY A 223 -15.32 -42.61 16.36
CA GLY A 223 -16.44 -43.20 17.08
C GLY A 223 -16.80 -44.61 16.65
N GLU A 224 -16.20 -45.61 17.29
CA GLU A 224 -16.71 -46.99 17.23
C GLU A 224 -18.19 -47.06 17.66
N SER A 225 -19.03 -47.69 16.84
CA SER A 225 -19.96 -48.73 17.31
C SER A 225 -20.80 -49.29 16.15
N LEU A 226 -20.43 -50.50 15.72
CA LEU A 226 -21.31 -51.66 15.48
C LEU A 226 -22.79 -51.43 15.09
N LEU A 227 -23.12 -52.05 13.95
CA LEU A 227 -24.39 -52.73 13.60
C LEU A 227 -25.50 -51.94 12.88
N ARG A 228 -25.29 -51.75 11.58
CA ARG A 228 -26.06 -52.39 10.48
C ARG A 228 -27.41 -53.00 10.88
N ASN A 229 -28.51 -52.51 10.30
CA ASN A 229 -29.24 -53.29 9.27
C ASN A 229 -30.42 -52.56 8.63
N THR A 230 -30.68 -53.00 7.39
CA THR A 230 -31.97 -53.02 6.66
C THR A 230 -32.52 -51.71 6.11
N GLY A 231 -32.63 -51.62 4.78
CA GLY A 231 -33.59 -50.69 4.19
C GLY A 231 -33.50 -50.30 2.72
N LYS A 232 -32.61 -50.85 1.89
CA LYS A 232 -32.65 -50.64 0.43
C LYS A 232 -33.95 -51.22 -0.16
N LYS A 233 -34.98 -50.39 -0.35
CA LYS A 233 -36.10 -50.56 -1.32
C LYS A 233 -37.12 -49.39 -1.25
N LEU A 234 -36.76 -48.17 -1.69
CA LEU A 234 -37.79 -47.19 -2.14
C LEU A 234 -37.34 -45.98 -2.99
N LYS A 235 -36.25 -46.02 -3.76
CA LYS A 235 -35.96 -44.91 -4.72
C LYS A 235 -35.72 -45.43 -6.14
N ARG A 236 -36.73 -46.15 -6.64
CA ARG A 236 -36.92 -46.44 -8.08
C ARG A 236 -38.30 -45.93 -8.55
N TRP A 237 -38.63 -44.74 -8.10
CA TRP A 237 -39.80 -43.92 -8.44
C TRP A 237 -39.36 -42.53 -7.94
N ILE A 238 -38.66 -41.73 -8.72
CA ILE A 238 -39.23 -40.78 -9.68
C ILE A 238 -38.03 -40.31 -10.51
N SER A 239 -37.93 -40.77 -11.75
CA SER A 239 -37.06 -40.21 -12.78
C SER A 239 -37.93 -39.25 -13.59
N GLY A 240 -37.61 -37.95 -13.52
CA GLY A 240 -38.16 -36.91 -14.37
C GLY A 240 -37.02 -36.20 -15.08
N LYS A 241 -37.00 -36.29 -16.41
CA LYS A 241 -36.02 -35.69 -17.32
C LYS A 241 -35.87 -34.18 -17.08
N LYS A 242 -34.65 -33.69 -16.84
CA LYS A 242 -34.27 -32.29 -17.07
C LYS A 242 -33.50 -32.18 -18.39
N LYS A 243 -33.91 -31.20 -19.21
CA LYS A 243 -33.31 -30.83 -20.50
C LYS A 243 -31.91 -30.26 -20.26
N GLN A 244 -30.92 -30.71 -21.04
CA GLN A 244 -29.60 -30.08 -21.13
C GLN A 244 -29.69 -28.78 -21.95
N HIS A 245 -29.13 -27.70 -21.41
CA HIS A 245 -28.71 -26.54 -22.18
C HIS A 245 -27.30 -26.80 -22.76
N PRO A 246 -26.97 -26.30 -23.96
CA PRO A 246 -25.68 -26.53 -24.58
C PRO A 246 -24.57 -25.77 -23.84
N THR A 247 -23.47 -26.46 -23.51
CA THR A 247 -22.26 -25.88 -22.92
C THR A 247 -21.31 -25.36 -24.00
N THR A 248 -20.46 -24.40 -23.60
CA THR A 248 -19.40 -23.71 -24.37
C THR A 248 -18.43 -24.64 -25.10
N ALA A 249 -18.27 -25.88 -24.63
CA ALA A 249 -17.50 -26.93 -25.32
C ALA A 249 -18.03 -27.26 -26.73
N SER A 250 -19.31 -27.01 -27.03
CA SER A 250 -19.91 -27.28 -28.35
C SER A 250 -19.73 -26.14 -29.37
N VAL A 251 -19.24 -24.98 -28.94
CA VAL A 251 -19.06 -23.79 -29.79
C VAL A 251 -17.64 -23.72 -30.38
N LEU A 252 -16.66 -24.35 -29.74
CA LEU A 252 -15.28 -24.47 -30.26
C LEU A 252 -15.12 -25.43 -31.45
N GLU A 253 -16.11 -26.29 -31.72
CA GLU A 253 -16.04 -27.27 -32.82
C GLU A 253 -16.69 -26.81 -34.14
N LYS A 254 -17.30 -25.62 -34.20
CA LYS A 254 -17.91 -25.09 -35.44
C LYS A 254 -17.56 -23.64 -35.72
N GLY A 255 -16.29 -23.44 -36.05
CA GLY A 255 -15.84 -22.28 -36.83
C GLY A 255 -16.27 -22.42 -38.31
N THR A 256 -16.80 -21.34 -38.85
CA THR A 256 -17.31 -21.18 -40.22
C THR A 256 -16.26 -21.44 -41.32
N GLY A 257 -16.55 -22.33 -42.26
CA GLY A 257 -15.78 -22.49 -43.50
C GLY A 257 -16.49 -23.40 -44.51
N GLN A 258 -16.94 -22.83 -45.62
CA GLN A 258 -17.59 -23.50 -46.74
C GLN A 258 -16.65 -24.49 -47.46
N ASN A 259 -17.23 -25.58 -47.95
CA ASN A 259 -16.66 -26.55 -48.88
C ASN A 259 -15.85 -25.90 -50.01
N THR A 260 -14.56 -26.20 -50.10
CA THR A 260 -13.86 -26.38 -51.38
C THR A 260 -12.90 -27.56 -51.29
N ALA A 261 -12.94 -28.39 -52.32
CA ALA A 261 -12.23 -29.66 -52.42
C ALA A 261 -10.81 -29.49 -52.97
N GLY A 262 -9.90 -30.33 -52.49
CA GLY A 262 -8.70 -30.76 -53.21
C GLY A 262 -7.42 -29.97 -52.93
N HIS A 263 -6.58 -30.46 -52.01
CA HIS A 263 -5.30 -31.10 -52.33
C HIS A 263 -4.58 -31.49 -51.03
N SER A 264 -4.33 -32.79 -50.92
CA SER A 264 -3.51 -33.41 -49.89
C SER A 264 -2.07 -32.91 -49.97
N PHE A 265 -1.54 -32.36 -48.87
CA PHE A 265 -0.11 -32.40 -48.55
C PHE A 265 0.06 -33.05 -47.19
N THR A 266 0.65 -34.24 -47.25
CA THR A 266 1.09 -35.06 -46.13
C THR A 266 2.26 -34.37 -45.41
N HIS A 267 2.09 -33.97 -44.15
CA HIS A 267 3.21 -33.82 -43.22
C HIS A 267 3.25 -35.07 -42.31
N GLN A 268 4.43 -35.66 -42.23
CA GLN A 268 4.74 -36.78 -41.36
C GLN A 268 4.55 -36.37 -39.88
N PRO A 269 4.14 -37.30 -39.00
CA PRO A 269 3.87 -37.01 -37.60
C PRO A 269 5.20 -36.82 -36.86
N THR A 270 5.55 -35.58 -36.51
CA THR A 270 6.61 -35.28 -35.56
C THR A 270 6.02 -35.34 -34.15
N GLY A 271 6.32 -36.42 -33.42
CA GLY A 271 6.57 -36.44 -31.96
C GLY A 271 5.63 -35.74 -30.97
N LEU A 272 4.39 -35.39 -31.32
CA LEU A 272 3.50 -34.56 -30.50
C LEU A 272 2.81 -35.28 -29.33
N SER A 273 3.05 -36.58 -29.14
CA SER A 273 2.50 -37.35 -28.01
C SER A 273 3.34 -37.26 -26.73
N ASP A 274 4.62 -36.88 -26.82
CA ASP A 274 5.53 -36.84 -25.66
C ASP A 274 5.66 -35.43 -25.02
N LEU A 275 4.99 -34.42 -25.59
CA LEU A 275 4.97 -33.04 -25.08
C LEU A 275 3.87 -32.77 -24.05
N PHE A 276 2.98 -33.74 -23.78
CA PHE A 276 1.89 -33.62 -22.81
C PHE A 276 2.14 -34.46 -21.56
N ASN A 277 3.34 -34.39 -21.00
CA ASN A 277 3.59 -34.93 -19.67
C ASN A 277 3.16 -33.87 -18.62
N PRO A 278 2.14 -34.10 -17.79
CA PRO A 278 1.66 -33.13 -16.78
C PRO A 278 2.76 -32.71 -15.78
N ASN A 279 3.88 -33.45 -15.70
CA ASN A 279 5.05 -33.08 -14.92
C ASN A 279 5.96 -32.00 -15.56
N LYS A 280 5.73 -31.61 -16.83
CA LYS A 280 6.52 -30.59 -17.56
C LYS A 280 5.82 -29.22 -17.72
N LEU A 281 4.56 -29.09 -17.30
CA LEU A 281 3.78 -27.85 -17.46
C LEU A 281 3.92 -26.95 -16.22
N ARG A 282 4.33 -25.70 -16.42
CA ARG A 282 4.40 -24.69 -15.34
C ARG A 282 3.01 -24.09 -15.14
N THR A 283 2.30 -24.62 -14.15
CA THR A 283 0.95 -24.16 -13.80
C THR A 283 0.96 -22.74 -13.23
N LEU A 284 -0.21 -22.09 -13.21
CA LEU A 284 -0.48 -20.85 -12.48
C LEU A 284 0.02 -20.88 -11.02
N GLN A 285 0.02 -22.07 -10.39
CA GLN A 285 0.47 -22.23 -9.00
C GLN A 285 1.99 -22.35 -8.89
N ARG A 286 2.65 -22.93 -9.89
CA ARG A 286 4.11 -23.17 -9.93
C ARG A 286 4.93 -21.99 -10.45
N TYR A 287 4.31 -21.08 -11.20
CA TYR A 287 4.95 -19.85 -11.67
C TYR A 287 5.29 -18.91 -10.49
N HIS A 288 6.57 -18.56 -10.32
CA HIS A 288 7.15 -17.88 -9.13
C HIS A 288 6.83 -18.55 -7.78
N SER A 289 6.95 -19.88 -7.67
CA SER A 289 6.76 -20.60 -6.41
C SER A 289 7.71 -20.12 -5.29
N ALA A 290 7.16 -19.61 -4.20
CA ALA A 290 7.84 -19.54 -2.90
C ALA A 290 8.15 -20.98 -2.39
N PRO A 291 9.07 -21.20 -1.42
CA PRO A 291 9.56 -22.54 -1.04
C PRO A 291 8.53 -23.51 -0.42
N ASN A 292 7.24 -23.18 -0.40
CA ASN A 292 6.19 -24.03 0.16
C ASN A 292 5.54 -24.93 -0.90
N ALA A 293 6.25 -26.00 -1.28
CA ALA A 293 5.79 -26.99 -2.24
C ALA A 293 4.46 -27.66 -1.84
N ALA A 294 4.23 -27.90 -0.54
CA ALA A 294 3.01 -28.51 -0.04
C ALA A 294 1.76 -27.63 -0.28
N ARG A 295 1.91 -26.31 -0.17
CA ARG A 295 0.82 -25.37 -0.51
C ARG A 295 0.55 -25.37 -2.01
N THR A 296 1.59 -25.37 -2.84
CA THR A 296 1.44 -25.40 -4.31
C THR A 296 0.72 -26.67 -4.77
N GLU A 297 1.16 -27.85 -4.31
CA GLU A 297 0.53 -29.13 -4.62
C GLU A 297 -0.94 -29.17 -4.16
N TYR A 298 -1.21 -28.66 -2.96
CA TYR A 298 -2.57 -28.58 -2.44
C TYR A 298 -3.47 -27.68 -3.30
N MET A 299 -2.98 -26.51 -3.71
CA MET A 299 -3.74 -25.57 -4.54
C MET A 299 -3.97 -26.11 -5.96
N GLU A 300 -3.02 -26.82 -6.54
CA GLU A 300 -3.19 -27.50 -7.83
C GLU A 300 -4.22 -28.61 -7.77
N LYS A 301 -4.12 -29.47 -6.75
CA LYS A 301 -5.05 -30.60 -6.55
C LYS A 301 -6.49 -30.14 -6.34
N HIS A 302 -6.68 -28.98 -5.71
CA HIS A 302 -8.00 -28.43 -5.42
C HIS A 302 -8.38 -27.27 -6.35
N SER A 303 -7.67 -27.09 -7.47
CA SER A 303 -7.96 -26.04 -8.45
C SER A 303 -9.38 -26.21 -9.00
N ALA A 304 -10.09 -25.10 -9.19
CA ALA A 304 -11.46 -25.15 -9.64
C ALA A 304 -11.57 -25.67 -11.08
N LEU A 305 -10.58 -25.39 -11.92
CA LEU A 305 -10.51 -25.83 -13.31
C LEU A 305 -10.16 -27.32 -13.46
N ALA A 306 -9.50 -27.91 -12.46
CA ALA A 306 -9.14 -29.33 -12.47
C ALA A 306 -10.39 -30.23 -12.57
N THR A 307 -11.52 -29.81 -11.97
CA THR A 307 -12.80 -30.52 -12.05
C THR A 307 -13.38 -30.60 -13.46
N LYS A 308 -12.99 -29.69 -14.36
CA LYS A 308 -13.38 -29.67 -15.78
C LYS A 308 -12.30 -30.28 -16.68
N GLY A 309 -11.26 -30.90 -16.11
CA GLY A 309 -10.11 -31.43 -16.85
C GLY A 309 -9.27 -30.34 -17.52
N LEU A 310 -9.23 -29.13 -16.93
CA LEU A 310 -8.54 -27.96 -17.46
C LEU A 310 -7.50 -27.44 -16.45
N ALA A 311 -6.42 -26.85 -16.96
CA ALA A 311 -5.42 -26.15 -16.16
C ALA A 311 -4.96 -24.89 -16.89
N VAL A 312 -4.51 -23.88 -16.14
CA VAL A 312 -3.86 -22.68 -16.70
C VAL A 312 -2.36 -22.84 -16.59
N SER A 313 -1.68 -22.82 -17.73
CA SER A 313 -0.22 -22.76 -17.85
C SER A 313 0.21 -21.30 -17.90
N ALA A 314 1.33 -20.97 -17.24
CA ALA A 314 1.96 -19.67 -17.29
C ALA A 314 3.41 -19.83 -17.73
N GLU A 315 3.86 -19.03 -18.71
CA GLU A 315 5.23 -19.03 -19.22
C GLU A 315 5.79 -17.62 -19.31
N GLN A 316 7.12 -17.48 -19.25
CA GLN A 316 7.79 -16.21 -19.48
C GLN A 316 8.07 -16.01 -20.97
N VAL A 317 7.81 -14.80 -21.47
CA VAL A 317 8.11 -14.38 -22.84
C VAL A 317 9.06 -13.21 -22.81
N ALA A 318 10.21 -13.31 -23.48
CA ALA A 318 11.15 -12.20 -23.61
C ALA A 318 11.09 -11.59 -25.02
N MET A 319 11.03 -10.26 -25.13
CA MET A 319 10.96 -9.56 -26.41
C MET A 319 12.01 -8.45 -26.52
N PHE A 320 12.61 -8.33 -27.69
CA PHE A 320 13.64 -7.34 -28.03
C PHE A 320 13.24 -6.61 -29.29
N ILE A 321 13.34 -5.28 -29.29
CA ILE A 321 13.21 -4.45 -30.49
C ILE A 321 14.56 -3.74 -30.67
N THR A 322 15.15 -3.89 -31.85
CA THR A 322 16.48 -3.36 -32.16
C THR A 322 16.40 -2.13 -33.09
N SER A 323 17.46 -1.34 -33.13
CA SER A 323 17.52 -0.12 -33.96
C SER A 323 17.52 -0.38 -35.47
N ASP A 324 17.77 -1.62 -35.90
CA ASP A 324 17.71 -2.04 -37.30
C ASP A 324 16.32 -2.54 -37.74
N ASN A 325 15.27 -2.20 -36.98
CA ASN A 325 13.89 -2.58 -37.26
C ASN A 325 13.66 -4.11 -37.25
N THR A 326 14.34 -4.79 -36.32
CA THR A 326 14.14 -6.23 -36.03
C THR A 326 13.42 -6.42 -34.68
N VAL A 327 12.52 -7.40 -34.63
CA VAL A 327 11.92 -7.91 -33.38
C VAL A 327 12.41 -9.32 -33.12
N ILE A 328 12.83 -9.60 -31.90
CA ILE A 328 13.19 -10.96 -31.45
C ILE A 328 12.29 -11.32 -30.27
N ALA A 329 11.58 -12.43 -30.36
CA ALA A 329 10.72 -12.94 -29.29
C ALA A 329 11.16 -14.36 -28.89
N PHE A 330 11.24 -14.61 -27.58
CA PHE A 330 11.57 -15.90 -26.99
C PHE A 330 10.39 -16.39 -26.17
N PHE A 331 9.90 -17.58 -26.51
CA PHE A 331 8.85 -18.29 -25.79
C PHE A 331 9.42 -19.57 -25.18
N GLU A 332 8.92 -19.97 -24.03
CA GLU A 332 9.30 -21.26 -23.44
C GLU A 332 8.71 -22.43 -24.24
N GLN A 333 7.41 -22.39 -24.55
CA GLN A 333 6.72 -23.49 -25.23
C GLN A 333 5.57 -23.07 -26.17
N SER A 334 4.98 -21.87 -26.00
CA SER A 334 3.72 -21.51 -26.70
C SER A 334 3.90 -20.64 -27.95
N ALA A 335 5.10 -20.57 -28.52
CA ALA A 335 5.39 -19.73 -29.68
C ALA A 335 4.46 -20.03 -30.87
N ASP A 336 4.21 -21.30 -31.15
CA ASP A 336 3.40 -21.75 -32.31
C ASP A 336 1.98 -21.18 -32.27
N ASN A 337 1.38 -21.05 -31.08
CA ASN A 337 0.02 -20.54 -30.91
C ASN A 337 -0.09 -19.04 -31.18
N VAL A 338 0.99 -18.30 -30.95
CA VAL A 338 1.09 -16.85 -31.23
C VAL A 338 1.54 -16.60 -32.67
N GLU A 339 2.36 -17.51 -33.21
CA GLU A 339 2.98 -17.36 -34.52
C GLU A 339 1.98 -17.47 -35.67
N GLU A 340 1.12 -18.49 -35.67
CA GLU A 340 0.20 -18.74 -36.78
C GLU A 340 -0.73 -17.55 -37.11
N PRO A 341 -1.38 -16.90 -36.14
CA PRO A 341 -2.22 -15.72 -36.40
C PRO A 341 -1.44 -14.54 -37.00
N ILE A 342 -0.20 -14.32 -36.55
CA ILE A 342 0.65 -13.21 -37.01
C ILE A 342 1.16 -13.50 -38.43
N LEU A 343 1.60 -14.72 -38.72
CA LEU A 343 2.00 -15.14 -40.05
C LEU A 343 0.85 -15.04 -41.05
N ALA A 344 -0.38 -15.39 -40.66
CA ALA A 344 -1.56 -15.23 -41.52
C ALA A 344 -1.80 -13.76 -41.90
N ARG A 345 -1.59 -12.83 -40.94
CA ARG A 345 -1.67 -11.38 -41.18
C ARG A 345 -0.53 -10.90 -42.09
N LEU A 346 0.69 -11.40 -41.93
CA LEU A 346 1.86 -11.02 -42.73
C LEU A 346 1.85 -11.57 -44.16
N LYS A 347 1.24 -12.74 -44.40
CA LYS A 347 1.08 -13.34 -45.74
C LYS A 347 0.14 -12.53 -46.64
N SER A 348 -0.74 -11.73 -46.06
CA SER A 348 -1.65 -10.87 -46.81
C SER A 348 -1.06 -9.47 -46.99
N PRO A 349 -0.78 -9.02 -48.24
CA PRO A 349 -0.15 -7.71 -48.50
C PRO A 349 -1.07 -6.52 -48.20
N THR A 350 -2.36 -6.76 -47.93
CA THR A 350 -3.34 -5.70 -47.67
C THR A 350 -3.43 -5.31 -46.20
N THR A 351 -2.89 -6.12 -45.28
CA THR A 351 -2.99 -5.89 -43.84
C THR A 351 -2.10 -4.74 -43.39
N ILE A 352 -2.48 -4.10 -42.28
CA ILE A 352 -1.74 -2.97 -41.73
C ILE A 352 -0.38 -3.43 -41.20
N LEU A 353 -0.34 -4.61 -40.56
CA LEU A 353 0.89 -5.24 -40.08
C LEU A 353 1.90 -5.45 -41.22
N ARG A 354 1.41 -5.81 -42.41
CA ARG A 354 2.26 -6.02 -43.57
C ARG A 354 2.67 -4.72 -44.27
N LYS A 355 1.77 -3.74 -44.34
CA LYS A 355 2.02 -2.44 -44.97
C LYS A 355 2.93 -1.53 -44.15
N SER A 356 2.91 -1.65 -42.82
CA SER A 356 3.69 -0.78 -41.94
C SER A 356 5.19 -1.03 -42.04
N CYS A 357 5.61 -2.28 -42.33
CA CYS A 357 7.02 -2.69 -42.35
C CYS A 357 7.78 -2.20 -41.11
N ASP A 358 7.16 -2.34 -39.94
CA ASP A 358 7.57 -1.70 -38.69
C ASP A 358 7.64 -2.76 -37.57
N ALA A 359 8.81 -2.89 -36.96
CA ALA A 359 9.09 -3.78 -35.85
C ALA A 359 8.17 -3.49 -34.65
N SER A 360 7.91 -2.23 -34.35
CA SER A 360 7.02 -1.86 -33.24
C SER A 360 5.58 -2.35 -33.46
N MET A 361 5.11 -2.41 -34.71
CA MET A 361 3.81 -3.01 -35.05
C MET A 361 3.79 -4.54 -34.91
N VAL A 362 4.91 -5.21 -35.19
CA VAL A 362 5.04 -6.66 -34.96
C VAL A 362 5.07 -6.95 -33.46
N ALA A 363 5.79 -6.14 -32.68
CA ALA A 363 5.78 -6.23 -31.21
C ALA A 363 4.37 -6.04 -30.64
N GLN A 364 3.59 -5.06 -31.15
CA GLN A 364 2.19 -4.90 -30.76
C GLN A 364 1.36 -6.15 -31.08
N ALA A 365 1.50 -6.72 -32.28
CA ALA A 365 0.75 -7.92 -32.67
C ALA A 365 1.10 -9.16 -31.82
N LEU A 366 2.34 -9.25 -31.34
CA LEU A 366 2.78 -10.28 -30.39
C LEU A 366 2.12 -10.09 -29.02
N ILE A 367 2.09 -8.86 -28.49
CA ILE A 367 1.46 -8.56 -27.19
C ILE A 367 -0.06 -8.81 -27.26
N ASP A 368 -0.71 -8.39 -28.35
CA ASP A 368 -2.14 -8.61 -28.63
C ASP A 368 -2.50 -10.10 -28.59
N ALA A 369 -1.75 -10.93 -29.34
CA ALA A 369 -1.96 -12.37 -29.36
C ALA A 369 -1.70 -13.03 -27.98
N ILE A 370 -0.77 -12.52 -27.17
CA ILE A 370 -0.52 -13.01 -25.81
C ILE A 370 -1.70 -12.70 -24.88
N ILE A 371 -2.23 -11.47 -24.94
CA ILE A 371 -3.38 -11.05 -24.12
C ILE A 371 -4.66 -11.78 -24.53
N ASP A 372 -4.88 -12.00 -25.82
CA ASP A 372 -6.05 -12.72 -26.32
C ASP A 372 -6.13 -14.16 -25.80
N MET A 373 -5.00 -14.80 -25.47
CA MET A 373 -4.98 -16.12 -24.84
C MET A 373 -5.52 -16.13 -23.40
N ALA A 374 -5.60 -14.98 -22.71
CA ALA A 374 -6.19 -14.87 -21.38
C ALA A 374 -7.73 -14.74 -21.42
N ILE A 375 -8.34 -14.43 -22.58
CA ILE A 375 -9.80 -14.29 -22.72
C ILE A 375 -10.53 -15.60 -22.41
N PRO A 376 -10.15 -16.77 -22.97
CA PRO A 376 -10.77 -18.05 -22.64
C PRO A 376 -10.61 -18.44 -21.16
N VAL A 377 -9.50 -18.03 -20.52
CA VAL A 377 -9.26 -18.30 -19.10
C VAL A 377 -10.29 -17.56 -18.25
N THR A 378 -10.53 -16.29 -18.53
CA THR A 378 -11.54 -15.46 -17.84
C THR A 378 -12.95 -16.02 -18.01
N ALA A 379 -13.31 -16.47 -19.21
CA ALA A 379 -14.61 -17.10 -19.48
C ALA A 379 -14.81 -18.40 -18.66
N CYS A 380 -13.78 -19.24 -18.54
CA CYS A 380 -13.87 -20.46 -17.75
C CYS A 380 -14.10 -20.20 -16.26
N TYR A 381 -13.43 -19.17 -15.70
CA TYR A 381 -13.64 -18.77 -14.30
C TYR A 381 -15.06 -18.21 -14.09
N ALA A 382 -15.59 -17.44 -15.04
CA ALA A 382 -16.96 -16.94 -14.98
C ALA A 382 -17.99 -18.09 -14.94
N ASP A 383 -17.83 -19.09 -15.82
CA ASP A 383 -18.72 -20.26 -15.87
C ASP A 383 -18.69 -21.05 -14.54
N ILE A 384 -17.51 -21.27 -13.95
CA ILE A 384 -17.37 -22.01 -12.68
C ILE A 384 -18.03 -21.27 -11.51
N VAL A 385 -17.82 -19.96 -11.42
CA VAL A 385 -18.45 -19.15 -10.37
C VAL A 385 -19.97 -19.11 -10.54
N GLY A 386 -20.46 -19.04 -11.78
CA GLY A 386 -21.89 -19.15 -12.07
C GLY A 386 -22.50 -20.49 -11.68
N ASP A 387 -21.79 -21.61 -11.94
CA ASP A 387 -22.21 -22.94 -11.51
C ASP A 387 -22.31 -23.01 -9.96
N LEU A 388 -21.30 -22.49 -9.26
CA LEU A 388 -21.28 -22.44 -7.79
C LEU A 388 -22.37 -21.52 -7.20
N GLU A 389 -22.73 -20.44 -7.87
CA GLU A 389 -23.79 -19.52 -7.45
C GLU A 389 -25.15 -20.22 -7.35
N VAL A 390 -25.48 -21.05 -8.36
CA VAL A 390 -26.71 -21.85 -8.34
C VAL A 390 -26.70 -22.85 -7.18
N ASP A 391 -25.57 -23.49 -6.92
CA ASP A 391 -25.44 -24.45 -5.82
C ASP A 391 -25.59 -23.77 -4.46
N VAL A 392 -24.94 -22.62 -4.25
CA VAL A 392 -25.03 -21.85 -3.01
C VAL A 392 -26.45 -21.34 -2.75
N LEU A 393 -27.15 -20.88 -3.80
CA LEU A 393 -28.53 -20.42 -3.69
C LEU A 393 -29.53 -21.54 -3.36
N THR A 394 -29.25 -22.77 -3.81
CA THR A 394 -30.15 -23.91 -3.55
C THR A 394 -29.84 -24.63 -2.24
N HIS A 395 -28.56 -24.85 -1.92
CA HIS A 395 -28.11 -25.61 -0.76
C HIS A 395 -26.78 -25.05 -0.21
N PRO A 396 -26.81 -23.96 0.58
CA PRO A 396 -25.60 -23.35 1.09
C PRO A 396 -24.87 -24.29 2.07
N ASN A 397 -23.56 -24.48 1.84
CA ASN A 397 -22.70 -25.37 2.61
C ASN A 397 -21.32 -24.72 2.83
N ILE A 398 -20.74 -24.91 4.01
CA ILE A 398 -19.38 -24.44 4.35
C ILE A 398 -18.29 -24.97 3.40
N LYS A 399 -18.53 -26.14 2.77
CA LYS A 399 -17.62 -26.70 1.74
C LYS A 399 -17.51 -25.78 0.51
N HIS A 400 -18.58 -25.08 0.13
CA HIS A 400 -18.54 -24.13 -0.99
C HIS A 400 -17.64 -22.93 -0.70
N THR A 401 -17.59 -22.46 0.56
CA THR A 401 -16.70 -21.37 0.98
C THR A 401 -15.23 -21.68 0.68
N LYS A 402 -14.79 -22.92 0.89
CA LYS A 402 -13.42 -23.36 0.57
C LYS A 402 -13.12 -23.25 -0.94
N ASN A 403 -14.04 -23.69 -1.80
CA ASN A 403 -13.89 -23.61 -3.25
C ASN A 403 -13.86 -22.16 -3.73
N LEU A 404 -14.74 -21.30 -3.20
CA LEU A 404 -14.78 -19.87 -3.50
C LEU A 404 -13.47 -19.16 -3.11
N TYR A 405 -12.89 -19.49 -1.95
CA TYR A 405 -11.58 -18.95 -1.56
C TYR A 405 -10.44 -19.38 -2.50
N ILE A 406 -10.45 -20.63 -2.97
CA ILE A 406 -9.44 -21.12 -3.93
C ILE A 406 -9.57 -20.35 -5.25
N ILE A 407 -10.80 -20.17 -5.76
CA ILE A 407 -11.06 -19.39 -6.98
C ILE A 407 -10.58 -17.94 -6.83
N ILE A 408 -10.89 -17.28 -5.71
CA ILE A 408 -10.41 -15.91 -5.43
C ILE A 408 -8.88 -15.87 -5.44
N SER A 409 -8.22 -16.87 -4.84
CA SER A 409 -6.76 -16.97 -4.84
C SER A 409 -6.18 -17.18 -6.24
N GLU A 410 -6.84 -17.94 -7.11
CA GLU A 410 -6.41 -18.14 -8.50
C GLU A 410 -6.62 -16.89 -9.35
N ILE A 411 -7.77 -16.22 -9.23
CA ILE A 411 -8.06 -14.94 -9.89
C ILE A 411 -7.03 -13.88 -9.51
N ASN A 412 -6.67 -13.77 -8.22
CA ASN A 412 -5.63 -12.84 -7.76
C ASN A 412 -4.25 -13.14 -8.41
N LYS A 413 -3.95 -14.40 -8.73
CA LYS A 413 -2.74 -14.74 -9.47
C LYS A 413 -2.84 -14.32 -10.94
N VAL A 414 -3.98 -14.53 -11.59
CA VAL A 414 -4.21 -14.03 -12.95
C VAL A 414 -4.02 -12.50 -13.03
N PHE A 415 -4.50 -11.74 -12.05
CA PHE A 415 -4.24 -10.30 -11.95
C PHE A 415 -2.74 -9.96 -11.92
N SER A 416 -1.95 -10.74 -11.19
CA SER A 416 -0.50 -10.51 -11.10
C SER A 416 0.24 -10.71 -12.43
N PHE A 417 -0.37 -11.42 -13.40
CA PHE A 417 0.18 -11.59 -14.75
C PHE A 417 -0.24 -10.50 -15.73
N ILE A 418 -1.47 -9.98 -15.61
CA ILE A 418 -2.02 -9.00 -16.57
C ILE A 418 -1.61 -7.57 -16.23
N ASN A 419 -1.57 -7.20 -14.94
CA ASN A 419 -1.26 -5.84 -14.50
C ASN A 419 0.13 -5.33 -14.99
N PRO A 420 1.21 -6.13 -14.95
CA PRO A 420 2.50 -5.71 -15.50
C PRO A 420 2.46 -5.44 -17.01
N ILE A 421 1.65 -6.19 -17.77
CA ILE A 421 1.49 -5.98 -19.22
C ILE A 421 0.76 -4.67 -19.48
N GLN A 422 -0.28 -4.36 -18.68
CA GLN A 422 -0.98 -3.08 -18.74
C GLN A 422 -0.04 -1.89 -18.46
N ALA A 423 0.85 -2.01 -17.45
CA ALA A 423 1.85 -1.00 -17.14
C ALA A 423 2.88 -0.82 -18.28
N LEU A 424 3.35 -1.93 -18.88
CA LEU A 424 4.24 -1.89 -20.04
C LEU A 424 3.59 -1.17 -21.22
N ILE A 425 2.34 -1.52 -21.56
CA ILE A 425 1.61 -0.88 -22.66
C ILE A 425 1.43 0.62 -22.39
N SER A 426 1.13 1.02 -21.15
CA SER A 426 1.06 2.44 -20.76
C SER A 426 2.39 3.15 -21.00
N SER A 427 3.50 2.58 -20.51
CA SER A 427 4.84 3.15 -20.70
C SER A 427 5.22 3.27 -22.19
N LEU A 428 4.95 2.23 -22.99
CA LEU A 428 5.18 2.26 -24.44
C LEU A 428 4.32 3.33 -25.14
N ARG A 429 3.13 3.62 -24.63
CA ARG A 429 2.27 4.69 -25.12
C ARG A 429 2.79 6.07 -24.71
N ASP A 430 3.32 6.23 -23.50
CA ASP A 430 3.82 7.52 -23.00
C ASP A 430 5.08 8.00 -23.75
N HIS A 431 5.87 7.08 -24.33
CA HIS A 431 6.98 7.38 -25.25
C HIS A 431 6.51 7.78 -26.68
N LYS A 432 5.61 8.77 -26.78
CA LYS A 432 5.07 9.23 -28.06
C LYS A 432 6.12 9.94 -28.92
N THR A 433 6.59 9.29 -29.98
CA THR A 433 7.42 9.95 -31.00
C THR A 433 6.56 10.85 -31.91
N LYS A 434 6.78 12.17 -31.87
CA LYS A 434 6.07 13.13 -32.73
C LYS A 434 6.80 13.28 -34.08
N LEU A 435 6.77 12.23 -34.90
CA LEU A 435 7.36 12.22 -36.24
C LEU A 435 6.27 12.21 -37.33
N SER A 436 6.53 12.88 -38.45
CA SER A 436 5.67 12.76 -39.64
C SER A 436 5.86 11.39 -40.29
N GLN A 437 4.86 10.88 -41.01
CA GLN A 437 4.90 9.56 -41.63
C GLN A 437 6.11 9.36 -42.58
N GLU A 438 6.55 10.44 -43.25
CA GLU A 438 7.73 10.44 -44.12
C GLU A 438 9.07 10.49 -43.35
N ALA A 439 9.07 10.98 -42.12
CA ALA A 439 10.23 10.94 -41.23
C ALA A 439 10.38 9.55 -40.58
N VAL A 440 9.25 8.91 -40.23
CA VAL A 440 9.22 7.55 -39.68
C VAL A 440 9.86 6.54 -40.63
N SER A 441 9.50 6.54 -41.91
CA SER A 441 10.09 5.59 -42.88
C SER A 441 11.60 5.77 -43.08
N ARG A 442 12.14 6.97 -42.85
CA ARG A 442 13.58 7.24 -42.92
C ARG A 442 14.30 6.80 -41.65
N GLU A 443 13.68 7.01 -40.50
CA GLU A 443 14.25 6.63 -39.21
C GLU A 443 14.25 5.12 -38.99
N LEU A 444 13.19 4.41 -39.41
CA LEU A 444 13.13 2.93 -39.37
C LEU A 444 14.20 2.26 -40.23
N GLN A 445 14.75 2.95 -41.23
CA GLN A 445 15.82 2.45 -42.09
C GLN A 445 17.22 2.92 -41.65
N ASN A 446 17.32 3.66 -40.55
CA ASN A 446 18.57 4.18 -40.04
C ASN A 446 19.12 3.29 -38.91
N PRO A 447 20.10 2.40 -39.17
CA PRO A 447 20.65 1.51 -38.15
C PRO A 447 21.42 2.24 -37.04
N LEU A 448 21.79 3.52 -37.26
CA LEU A 448 22.43 4.39 -36.26
C LEU A 448 21.40 5.21 -35.45
N GLY A 449 20.10 5.12 -35.79
CA GLY A 449 19.01 5.75 -35.06
C GLY A 449 18.66 4.99 -33.78
N GLY A 450 17.93 5.63 -32.87
CA GLY A 450 17.38 4.97 -31.68
C GLY A 450 16.16 4.11 -32.02
N VAL A 451 15.77 3.21 -31.12
CA VAL A 451 14.50 2.46 -31.24
C VAL A 451 13.33 3.44 -31.13
N ILE A 452 12.40 3.38 -32.08
CA ILE A 452 11.19 4.24 -32.09
C ILE A 452 9.92 3.40 -32.05
N ILE A 453 8.93 3.86 -31.28
CA ILE A 453 7.55 3.37 -31.35
C ILE A 453 6.78 4.30 -32.27
N THR A 454 6.22 3.78 -33.36
CA THR A 454 5.60 4.63 -34.38
C THR A 454 4.20 5.11 -33.96
N PRO A 455 3.72 6.24 -34.51
CA PRO A 455 2.36 6.74 -34.22
C PRO A 455 1.23 5.76 -34.58
N VAL A 456 1.46 4.87 -35.56
CA VAL A 456 0.49 3.83 -35.92
C VAL A 456 0.44 2.78 -34.81
N THR A 457 1.60 2.29 -34.35
CA THR A 457 1.71 1.37 -33.21
C THR A 457 1.07 1.91 -31.95
N TYR A 458 1.28 3.19 -31.65
CA TYR A 458 0.64 3.87 -30.52
C TYR A 458 -0.89 3.72 -30.51
N THR A 459 -1.52 3.83 -31.69
CA THR A 459 -2.99 3.73 -31.82
C THR A 459 -3.47 2.31 -31.53
N TYR A 460 -2.76 1.30 -32.04
CA TYR A 460 -3.10 -0.12 -31.84
C TYR A 460 -2.75 -0.63 -30.44
N LEU A 461 -1.75 -0.08 -29.78
CA LEU A 461 -1.46 -0.38 -28.38
C LEU A 461 -2.62 0.08 -27.45
N GLY A 462 -3.42 1.07 -27.85
CA GLY A 462 -4.64 1.44 -27.14
C GLY A 462 -5.69 0.32 -27.13
N ASP A 463 -5.86 -0.40 -28.24
CA ASP A 463 -6.79 -1.52 -28.37
C ASP A 463 -6.39 -2.69 -27.44
N VAL A 464 -5.10 -3.02 -27.41
CA VAL A 464 -4.56 -4.05 -26.51
C VAL A 464 -4.72 -3.64 -25.03
N TYR A 465 -4.53 -2.36 -24.73
CA TYR A 465 -4.77 -1.83 -23.38
C TYR A 465 -6.23 -2.02 -22.97
N ASP A 466 -7.17 -1.74 -23.88
CA ASP A 466 -8.61 -1.93 -23.63
C ASP A 466 -8.96 -3.41 -23.40
N HIS A 467 -8.33 -4.35 -24.12
CA HIS A 467 -8.47 -5.79 -23.84
C HIS A 467 -7.98 -6.16 -22.43
N CYS A 468 -6.84 -5.62 -21.98
CA CYS A 468 -6.35 -5.82 -20.60
C CYS A 468 -7.33 -5.28 -19.55
N VAL A 469 -7.86 -4.08 -19.77
CA VAL A 469 -8.86 -3.46 -18.87
C VAL A 469 -10.13 -4.32 -18.83
N LEU A 470 -10.63 -4.77 -19.98
CA LEU A 470 -11.81 -5.64 -20.04
C LEU A 470 -11.61 -6.95 -19.27
N ILE A 471 -10.45 -7.58 -19.40
CA ILE A 471 -10.15 -8.83 -18.68
C ILE A 471 -10.07 -8.57 -17.16
N THR A 472 -9.40 -7.50 -16.73
CA THR A 472 -9.24 -7.16 -15.31
C THR A 472 -10.57 -6.76 -14.65
N GLU A 473 -11.42 -6.01 -15.35
CA GLU A 473 -12.78 -5.69 -14.89
C GLU A 473 -13.65 -6.94 -14.74
N ASN A 474 -13.65 -7.83 -15.73
CA ASN A 474 -14.40 -9.09 -15.68
C ASN A 474 -13.94 -9.98 -14.51
N LEU A 475 -12.62 -10.12 -14.32
CA LEU A 475 -12.06 -10.87 -13.19
C LEU A 475 -12.43 -10.24 -11.84
N THR A 476 -12.51 -8.91 -11.77
CA THR A 476 -12.93 -8.18 -10.56
C THR A 476 -14.40 -8.48 -10.24
N GLN A 477 -15.27 -8.44 -11.25
CA GLN A 477 -16.68 -8.77 -11.09
C GLN A 477 -16.89 -10.22 -10.61
N ILE A 478 -16.14 -11.17 -11.18
CA ILE A 478 -16.18 -12.59 -10.77
C ILE A 478 -15.72 -12.74 -9.31
N LYS A 479 -14.65 -12.04 -8.92
CA LYS A 479 -14.15 -12.05 -7.53
C LYS A 479 -15.17 -11.48 -6.54
N GLU A 480 -15.81 -10.36 -6.85
CA GLU A 480 -16.84 -9.77 -5.99
C GLU A 480 -18.09 -10.66 -5.88
N SER A 481 -18.50 -11.32 -6.97
CA SER A 481 -19.56 -12.33 -6.92
C SER A 481 -19.22 -13.48 -5.96
N ALA A 482 -17.97 -13.97 -6.00
CA ALA A 482 -17.49 -14.98 -5.07
C ALA A 482 -17.51 -14.52 -3.59
N ASN A 483 -17.12 -13.27 -3.30
CA ASN A 483 -17.22 -12.70 -1.95
C ASN A 483 -18.68 -12.63 -1.46
N HIS A 484 -19.60 -12.13 -2.29
CA HIS A 484 -21.01 -12.05 -1.94
C HIS A 484 -21.64 -13.43 -1.67
N MET A 485 -21.22 -14.47 -2.40
CA MET A 485 -21.64 -15.84 -2.10
C MET A 485 -21.13 -16.34 -0.75
N ILE A 486 -19.88 -16.01 -0.38
CA ILE A 486 -19.33 -16.37 0.94
C ILE A 486 -20.18 -15.74 2.05
N ASP A 487 -20.52 -14.47 1.92
CA ASP A 487 -21.37 -13.75 2.88
C ASP A 487 -22.77 -14.35 2.97
N LEU A 488 -23.37 -14.71 1.82
CA LEU A 488 -24.67 -15.36 1.76
C LEU A 488 -24.65 -16.73 2.50
N ILE A 489 -23.60 -17.52 2.31
CA ILE A 489 -23.43 -18.80 3.01
C ILE A 489 -23.38 -18.57 4.52
N PHE A 490 -22.56 -17.65 5.02
CA PHE A 490 -22.44 -17.38 6.45
C PHE A 490 -23.74 -16.84 7.05
N ASN A 491 -24.42 -15.92 6.36
CA ASN A 491 -25.70 -15.36 6.82
C ASN A 491 -26.80 -16.43 6.88
N THR A 492 -26.83 -17.32 5.89
CA THR A 492 -27.82 -18.39 5.84
C THR A 492 -27.55 -19.46 6.92
N ILE A 493 -26.29 -19.85 7.12
CA ILE A 493 -25.89 -20.79 8.19
C ILE A 493 -26.20 -20.18 9.57
N ALA A 494 -25.90 -18.90 9.78
CA ALA A 494 -26.22 -18.21 11.03
C ALA A 494 -27.73 -18.18 11.29
N THR A 495 -28.54 -17.99 10.24
CA THR A 495 -30.01 -18.04 10.34
C THR A 495 -30.48 -19.44 10.75
N TYR A 496 -29.98 -20.51 10.12
CA TYR A 496 -30.29 -21.88 10.51
C TYR A 496 -29.82 -22.24 11.92
N GLN A 497 -28.66 -21.73 12.36
CA GLN A 497 -28.17 -21.89 13.72
C GLN A 497 -29.08 -21.18 14.73
N ASN A 498 -29.55 -19.97 14.41
CA ASN A 498 -30.49 -19.24 15.25
C ASN A 498 -31.83 -19.97 15.37
N GLU A 499 -32.36 -20.53 14.28
CA GLU A 499 -33.56 -21.36 14.33
C GLU A 499 -33.35 -22.65 15.13
N SER A 500 -32.23 -23.33 14.93
CA SER A 500 -31.88 -24.55 15.68
C SER A 500 -31.70 -24.26 17.18
N MET A 501 -31.06 -23.15 17.52
CA MET A 501 -30.92 -22.66 18.89
C MET A 501 -32.27 -22.34 19.52
N LYS A 502 -33.19 -21.76 18.75
CA LYS A 502 -34.58 -21.53 19.18
C LYS A 502 -35.28 -22.86 19.47
N GLN A 503 -35.14 -23.87 18.62
CA GLN A 503 -35.69 -25.21 18.86
C GLN A 503 -35.09 -25.90 20.11
N LEU A 504 -33.77 -25.83 20.28
CA LEU A 504 -33.08 -26.40 21.45
C LEU A 504 -33.46 -25.67 22.74
N THR A 505 -33.65 -24.35 22.68
CA THR A 505 -34.12 -23.53 23.80
C THR A 505 -35.54 -23.92 24.19
N ILE A 506 -36.42 -24.15 23.22
CA ILE A 506 -37.78 -24.66 23.48
C ILE A 506 -37.71 -26.02 24.17
N ALA A 507 -36.88 -26.95 23.69
CA ALA A 507 -36.67 -28.24 24.33
C ALA A 507 -36.14 -28.08 25.77
N THR A 508 -35.16 -27.19 25.98
CA THR A 508 -34.59 -26.92 27.31
C THR A 508 -35.63 -26.34 28.26
N ILE A 509 -36.48 -25.42 27.81
CA ILE A 509 -37.55 -24.85 28.65
C ILE A 509 -38.59 -25.93 29.04
N ILE A 510 -38.84 -26.92 28.17
CA ILE A 510 -39.71 -28.06 28.49
C ILE A 510 -39.06 -28.97 29.54
N PHE A 511 -37.77 -29.29 29.38
CA PHE A 511 -37.09 -30.29 30.20
C PHE A 511 -36.47 -29.75 31.49
N LEU A 512 -36.13 -28.45 31.58
CA LEU A 512 -35.45 -27.87 32.74
C LEU A 512 -36.32 -27.90 34.03
N PRO A 513 -37.62 -27.54 34.00
CA PRO A 513 -38.49 -27.69 35.17
C PRO A 513 -38.62 -29.15 35.59
N LEU A 514 -38.73 -30.07 34.62
CA LEU A 514 -38.81 -31.49 34.91
C LEU A 514 -37.52 -32.00 35.57
N THR A 515 -36.36 -31.59 35.05
CA THR A 515 -35.03 -31.94 35.58
C THR A 515 -34.83 -31.41 37.00
N PHE A 516 -35.29 -30.19 37.28
CA PHE A 516 -35.26 -29.60 38.62
C PHE A 516 -36.15 -30.38 39.60
N ILE A 517 -37.39 -30.70 39.20
CA ILE A 517 -38.32 -31.46 40.06
C ILE A 517 -37.78 -32.88 40.29
N THR A 518 -37.26 -33.56 39.26
CA THR A 518 -36.61 -34.87 39.44
C THR A 518 -35.37 -34.79 40.32
N GLY A 519 -34.58 -33.72 40.22
CA GLY A 519 -33.40 -33.50 41.06
C GLY A 519 -33.75 -33.19 42.51
N TYR A 520 -34.88 -32.53 42.77
CA TYR A 520 -35.39 -32.27 44.11
C TYR A 520 -35.96 -33.54 44.78
N PHE A 521 -36.74 -34.32 44.05
CA PHE A 521 -37.31 -35.59 44.55
C PHE A 521 -36.33 -36.78 44.51
N GLY A 522 -35.21 -36.67 43.80
CA GLY A 522 -34.17 -37.70 43.69
C GLY A 522 -32.99 -37.56 44.66
N GLN A 523 -33.00 -36.56 45.55
CA GLN A 523 -31.99 -36.41 46.59
C GLN A 523 -32.30 -37.31 47.80
N ASN A 524 -31.29 -38.04 48.29
CA ASN A 524 -31.39 -38.93 49.45
C ASN A 524 -31.43 -38.14 50.76
N PHE A 525 -32.51 -37.42 51.02
CA PHE A 525 -32.73 -36.80 52.33
C PHE A 525 -33.12 -37.86 53.36
N GLY A 526 -32.53 -37.80 54.57
CA GLY A 526 -32.73 -38.81 55.63
C GLY A 526 -34.14 -38.85 56.25
N THR A 527 -34.92 -37.79 56.10
CA THR A 527 -36.37 -37.73 56.38
C THR A 527 -36.98 -36.69 55.45
N PHE A 528 -37.88 -37.11 54.55
CA PHE A 528 -38.57 -36.21 53.63
C PHE A 528 -40.09 -36.34 53.87
N PRO A 529 -40.67 -35.49 54.74
CA PRO A 529 -42.02 -35.67 55.26
C PRO A 529 -43.12 -35.85 54.19
N GLU A 530 -42.93 -35.24 53.01
CA GLU A 530 -43.85 -35.33 51.88
C GLU A 530 -43.66 -36.57 50.98
N ALA A 531 -42.48 -37.19 50.91
CA ALA A 531 -42.25 -38.43 50.13
C ALA A 531 -42.49 -39.69 50.96
N ASP A 532 -42.27 -39.63 52.28
CA ASP A 532 -42.56 -40.74 53.19
C ASP A 532 -44.07 -40.94 53.42
N LYS A 533 -44.90 -39.94 53.07
CA LYS A 533 -46.37 -39.95 53.25
C LYS A 533 -47.18 -40.11 51.96
N HIS A 534 -46.58 -39.93 50.78
CA HIS A 534 -47.28 -40.02 49.50
C HIS A 534 -46.48 -40.79 48.45
N ASP A 535 -47.11 -41.81 47.86
CA ASP A 535 -46.59 -42.59 46.73
C ASP A 535 -46.29 -41.67 45.52
N SER A 536 -45.41 -42.12 44.62
CA SER A 536 -44.93 -41.53 43.35
C SER A 536 -45.95 -40.70 42.55
N THR A 537 -47.25 -40.94 42.74
CA THR A 537 -48.36 -40.07 42.34
C THR A 537 -48.23 -38.59 42.75
N TYR A 538 -47.59 -38.24 43.87
CA TYR A 538 -47.45 -36.83 44.29
C TYR A 538 -46.49 -36.04 43.40
N PHE A 539 -45.41 -36.68 42.94
CA PHE A 539 -44.48 -36.10 41.97
C PHE A 539 -45.22 -35.71 40.68
N TRP A 540 -46.03 -36.63 40.12
CA TRP A 540 -46.77 -36.37 38.88
C TRP A 540 -47.88 -35.32 39.03
N LYS A 541 -48.49 -35.19 40.21
CA LYS A 541 -49.45 -34.11 40.51
C LYS A 541 -48.83 -32.71 40.47
N ILE A 542 -47.53 -32.58 40.71
CA ILE A 542 -46.81 -31.30 40.65
C ILE A 542 -46.16 -31.12 39.27
N ALA A 543 -45.54 -32.17 38.73
CA ALA A 543 -44.83 -32.09 37.45
C ALA A 543 -45.76 -31.78 36.27
N ILE A 544 -46.93 -32.42 36.18
CA ILE A 544 -47.85 -32.24 35.03
C ILE A 544 -48.37 -30.80 34.93
N PRO A 545 -48.90 -30.16 35.99
CA PRO A 545 -49.37 -28.77 35.92
C PRO A 545 -48.24 -27.78 35.67
N VAL A 546 -47.05 -28.00 36.24
CA VAL A 546 -45.89 -27.11 36.05
C VAL A 546 -45.43 -27.15 34.59
N VAL A 547 -45.28 -28.34 34.01
CA VAL A 547 -44.93 -28.49 32.59
C VAL A 547 -46.04 -27.96 31.70
N ALA A 548 -47.31 -28.20 32.00
CA ALA A 548 -48.43 -27.68 31.22
C ALA A 548 -48.48 -26.14 31.22
N ASN A 549 -48.27 -25.49 32.37
CA ASN A 549 -48.26 -24.03 32.48
C ASN A 549 -47.03 -23.36 31.86
N THR A 550 -45.86 -24.00 31.85
CA THR A 550 -44.68 -23.45 31.18
C THR A 550 -44.75 -23.63 29.66
N THR A 551 -45.35 -24.73 29.17
CA THR A 551 -45.41 -25.05 27.73
C THR A 551 -46.57 -24.40 26.99
N THR A 552 -47.73 -24.18 27.63
CA THR A 552 -48.90 -23.57 26.96
C THR A 552 -48.66 -22.16 26.40
N PRO A 553 -47.98 -21.22 27.11
CA PRO A 553 -47.69 -19.89 26.57
C PRO A 553 -46.73 -19.93 25.38
N LEU A 554 -45.75 -20.84 25.41
CA LEU A 554 -44.72 -20.99 24.37
C LEU A 554 -45.30 -21.61 23.09
N LEU A 555 -46.12 -22.66 23.21
CA LEU A 555 -46.78 -23.29 22.07
C LEU A 555 -47.90 -22.40 21.49
N ALA A 556 -48.54 -21.56 22.30
CA ALA A 556 -49.52 -20.57 21.83
C ALA A 556 -48.86 -19.45 21.00
N ASN A 557 -47.65 -19.00 21.38
CA ASN A 557 -46.87 -18.07 20.56
C ASN A 557 -46.33 -18.70 19.28
N HIS A 558 -46.00 -19.99 19.30
CA HIS A 558 -45.53 -20.69 18.09
C HIS A 558 -46.67 -21.00 17.11
N ARG A 559 -47.88 -21.35 17.59
CA ARG A 559 -49.08 -21.47 16.74
C ARG A 559 -49.51 -20.14 16.10
N ARG A 560 -49.30 -19.00 16.78
CA ARG A 560 -49.49 -17.67 16.17
C ARG A 560 -48.43 -17.29 15.15
N SER A 561 -47.20 -17.81 15.30
CA SER A 561 -46.10 -17.59 14.35
C SER A 561 -46.16 -18.52 13.13
N SER A 562 -46.67 -19.76 13.29
CA SER A 562 -46.82 -20.73 12.20
C SER A 562 -48.10 -20.54 11.38
N ALA A 563 -49.12 -19.85 11.93
CA ALA A 563 -50.31 -19.49 11.17
C ALA A 563 -50.13 -18.21 10.32
N ASN A 564 -48.99 -17.51 10.47
CA ASN A 564 -48.67 -16.26 9.76
C ASN A 564 -47.53 -16.42 8.75
N SER A 565 -47.25 -17.64 8.28
CA SER A 565 -46.20 -17.92 7.30
C SER A 565 -46.76 -18.56 6.01
N GLU A 566 -47.92 -18.11 5.56
CA GLU A 566 -48.34 -18.28 4.17
C GLU A 566 -48.41 -16.90 3.49
N SER A 567 -47.85 -16.87 2.27
CA SER A 567 -47.68 -15.81 1.26
C SER A 567 -48.22 -14.38 1.51
N PRO A 568 -47.49 -13.31 1.08
CA PRO A 568 -47.95 -11.91 1.12
C PRO A 568 -49.17 -11.55 0.24
N LEU A 569 -49.91 -12.52 -0.30
CA LEU A 569 -50.98 -12.30 -1.28
C LEU A 569 -52.40 -12.39 -0.72
N ASP A 570 -52.59 -12.85 0.53
CA ASP A 570 -53.93 -13.06 1.10
C ASP A 570 -54.41 -11.92 2.03
N SER A 571 -53.56 -10.91 2.28
CA SER A 571 -53.92 -9.78 3.16
C SER A 571 -54.82 -8.73 2.50
N GLU A 572 -55.03 -8.80 1.18
CA GLU A 572 -55.93 -7.90 0.45
C GLU A 572 -57.40 -8.38 0.41
N GLU A 573 -57.71 -9.66 0.65
CA GLU A 573 -59.10 -10.16 0.61
C GLU A 573 -59.86 -10.00 1.94
N ASP A 574 -59.16 -10.02 3.08
CA ASP A 574 -59.81 -9.92 4.40
C ASP A 574 -60.18 -8.49 4.80
N ALA A 575 -59.59 -7.47 4.15
CA ALA A 575 -60.02 -6.08 4.29
C ALA A 575 -61.38 -5.79 3.62
N LEU A 576 -61.84 -6.69 2.73
CA LEU A 576 -63.10 -6.55 1.98
C LEU A 576 -64.31 -7.24 2.63
N ARG A 577 -64.12 -7.99 3.73
CA ARG A 577 -65.20 -8.69 4.44
C ARG A 577 -65.39 -8.16 5.85
N GLY A 578 -65.91 -6.93 5.95
CA GLY A 578 -66.27 -6.32 7.22
C GLY A 578 -67.23 -7.18 8.04
N GLN A 579 -66.74 -7.84 9.09
CA GLN A 579 -67.56 -8.36 10.18
C GLN A 579 -66.89 -8.16 11.54
N SER A 580 -67.49 -7.28 12.32
CA SER A 580 -67.22 -7.03 13.73
C SER A 580 -67.90 -8.07 14.62
N SER A 581 -67.24 -8.54 15.67
CA SER A 581 -67.94 -9.08 16.85
C SER A 581 -67.30 -8.60 18.15
N SER A 582 -68.14 -7.98 18.98
CA SER A 582 -67.86 -7.32 20.27
C SER A 582 -67.46 -8.27 21.42
N PRO A 583 -66.82 -7.76 22.49
CA PRO A 583 -66.23 -8.58 23.55
C PRO A 583 -67.15 -8.74 24.78
N SER A 584 -67.11 -9.90 25.44
CA SER A 584 -67.66 -10.09 26.80
C SER A 584 -66.54 -10.09 27.85
N TRP A 585 -66.52 -9.05 28.69
CA TRP A 585 -65.83 -8.96 29.99
C TRP A 585 -66.52 -9.93 30.98
N PRO A 586 -65.80 -10.81 31.72
CA PRO A 586 -64.93 -10.37 32.83
C PRO A 586 -63.71 -11.28 33.15
N SER A 587 -63.10 -11.99 32.18
CA SER A 587 -61.81 -12.69 32.40
C SER A 587 -60.59 -11.83 32.02
N ARG A 588 -60.79 -10.87 31.11
CA ARG A 588 -59.72 -10.02 30.56
C ARG A 588 -59.16 -9.01 31.54
N LEU A 589 -59.86 -8.65 32.63
CA LEU A 589 -59.34 -7.68 33.59
C LEU A 589 -58.24 -8.29 34.46
N ARG A 590 -58.38 -9.57 34.83
CA ARG A 590 -57.39 -10.31 35.62
C ARG A 590 -56.18 -10.67 34.77
N GLU A 591 -56.41 -11.05 33.52
CA GLU A 591 -55.34 -11.30 32.54
C GLU A 591 -54.63 -9.99 32.13
N ALA A 592 -55.37 -8.87 31.96
CA ALA A 592 -54.77 -7.57 31.69
C ALA A 592 -53.99 -7.02 32.89
N LEU A 593 -54.45 -7.25 34.12
CA LEU A 593 -53.71 -6.87 35.32
C LEU A 593 -52.44 -7.71 35.49
N LEU A 594 -52.50 -9.02 35.26
CA LEU A 594 -51.32 -9.89 35.29
C LEU A 594 -50.35 -9.59 34.13
N PHE A 595 -50.86 -9.27 32.94
CA PHE A 595 -50.06 -8.87 31.79
C PHE A 595 -49.43 -7.49 32.01
N ALA A 596 -50.16 -6.51 32.56
CA ALA A 596 -49.62 -5.21 32.93
C ALA A 596 -48.58 -5.32 34.04
N TRP A 597 -48.78 -6.20 35.03
CA TRP A 597 -47.81 -6.44 36.10
C TRP A 597 -46.55 -7.15 35.56
N ALA A 598 -46.71 -8.15 34.69
CA ALA A 598 -45.60 -8.82 34.03
C ALA A 598 -44.83 -7.87 33.11
N LEU A 599 -45.52 -6.98 32.39
CA LEU A 599 -44.94 -5.97 31.49
C LEU A 599 -44.23 -4.86 32.27
N LEU A 600 -44.78 -4.43 33.41
CA LEU A 600 -44.11 -3.51 34.33
C LEU A 600 -42.91 -4.16 35.01
N ALA A 601 -42.98 -5.44 35.37
CA ALA A 601 -41.86 -6.18 35.94
C ALA A 601 -40.75 -6.42 34.90
N THR A 602 -41.07 -6.76 33.65
CA THR A 602 -40.09 -6.88 32.57
C THR A 602 -39.53 -5.52 32.15
N ALA A 603 -40.36 -4.47 32.08
CA ALA A 603 -39.87 -3.11 31.87
C ALA A 603 -38.98 -2.65 33.03
N ALA A 604 -39.32 -2.97 34.28
CA ALA A 604 -38.48 -2.66 35.43
C ALA A 604 -37.16 -3.43 35.38
N VAL A 605 -37.17 -4.72 35.02
CA VAL A 605 -35.95 -5.53 34.85
C VAL A 605 -35.13 -5.07 33.65
N LEU A 606 -35.74 -4.66 32.54
CA LEU A 606 -35.05 -4.09 31.39
C LEU A 606 -34.50 -2.71 31.71
N VAL A 607 -35.23 -1.86 32.43
CA VAL A 607 -34.74 -0.57 32.91
C VAL A 607 -33.64 -0.77 33.95
N LEU A 608 -33.72 -1.78 34.82
CA LEU A 608 -32.66 -2.10 35.78
C LEU A 608 -31.44 -2.72 35.08
N ALA A 609 -31.64 -3.56 34.07
CA ALA A 609 -30.58 -4.16 33.27
C ALA A 609 -29.92 -3.12 32.37
N VAL A 610 -30.70 -2.21 31.76
CA VAL A 610 -30.20 -1.04 31.04
C VAL A 610 -29.55 -0.07 32.02
N TRP A 611 -30.07 0.13 33.23
CA TRP A 611 -29.43 1.00 34.23
C TRP A 611 -28.14 0.38 34.78
N VAL A 612 -28.07 -0.94 34.96
CA VAL A 612 -26.86 -1.67 35.40
C VAL A 612 -25.84 -1.78 34.27
N SER A 613 -26.26 -2.06 33.02
CA SER A 613 -25.40 -2.01 31.83
C SER A 613 -24.94 -0.60 31.54
N HIS A 614 -25.80 0.41 31.69
CA HIS A 614 -25.43 1.81 31.55
C HIS A 614 -24.48 2.18 32.67
N LYS A 615 -24.67 1.75 33.92
CA LYS A 615 -23.72 1.98 35.02
C LYS A 615 -22.40 1.19 34.88
N GLN A 616 -22.37 0.08 34.14
CA GLN A 616 -21.15 -0.67 33.80
C GLN A 616 -20.44 -0.12 32.54
N GLN A 617 -21.17 0.48 31.59
CA GLN A 617 -20.62 1.18 30.42
C GLN A 617 -20.32 2.67 30.67
N THR A 618 -20.88 3.27 31.73
CA THR A 618 -20.69 4.69 32.11
C THR A 618 -19.88 4.88 33.39
N ASN A 619 -19.22 3.82 33.87
CA ASN A 619 -18.12 3.91 34.84
C ASN A 619 -16.75 3.99 34.15
N PHE A 620 -16.67 4.70 33.02
CA PHE A 620 -15.58 5.66 32.91
C PHE A 620 -15.97 6.78 33.85
N ASP A 621 -15.27 6.89 34.98
CA ASP A 621 -15.51 7.97 35.92
C ASP A 621 -15.67 9.29 35.16
N LYS A 622 -16.81 9.94 35.37
CA LYS A 622 -16.96 11.39 35.19
C LYS A 622 -16.07 12.07 36.23
N HIS A 623 -14.77 11.92 36.06
CA HIS A 623 -13.82 12.90 36.52
C HIS A 623 -13.54 13.78 35.32
N ALA A 624 -14.26 14.90 35.26
CA ALA A 624 -13.85 16.10 34.56
C ALA A 624 -12.61 16.66 35.27
N THR A 625 -11.54 15.87 35.36
CA THR A 625 -10.25 16.30 35.86
C THR A 625 -9.53 17.00 34.71
N LYS A 626 -9.02 18.19 35.01
CA LYS A 626 -8.09 18.92 34.15
C LYS A 626 -6.98 17.95 33.74
N ARG A 627 -6.71 17.85 32.44
CA ARG A 627 -5.70 16.93 31.88
C ARG A 627 -4.89 17.56 30.77
N ASN A 628 -3.65 17.14 30.63
CA ASN A 628 -2.73 17.55 29.57
C ASN A 628 -2.54 16.39 28.57
N LEU A 629 -2.40 16.71 27.29
CA LEU A 629 -2.03 15.75 26.25
C LEU A 629 -0.84 16.29 25.48
N ILE A 630 0.27 15.56 25.50
CA ILE A 630 1.44 15.84 24.67
C ILE A 630 1.52 14.75 23.60
N PHE A 631 1.49 15.17 22.34
CA PHE A 631 1.71 14.30 21.19
C PHE A 631 3.05 14.63 20.57
N MET A 632 3.96 13.66 20.47
CA MET A 632 5.25 13.87 19.83
C MET A 632 5.34 13.11 18.51
N VAL A 633 5.75 13.78 17.44
CA VAL A 633 6.00 13.16 16.14
C VAL A 633 7.50 13.11 15.89
N SER A 634 7.99 11.99 15.38
CA SER A 634 9.39 11.79 14.99
C SER A 634 9.42 11.53 13.48
N ASP A 635 9.35 12.60 12.69
CA ASP A 635 9.19 12.50 11.23
C ASP A 635 10.29 11.61 10.63
N GLY A 636 9.93 10.62 9.81
CA GLY A 636 10.87 9.70 9.15
C GLY A 636 11.60 8.69 10.06
N MET A 637 11.27 8.60 11.36
CA MET A 637 11.95 7.72 12.31
C MET A 637 11.43 6.27 12.31
N GLY A 638 12.13 5.40 11.59
CA GLY A 638 11.90 3.95 11.66
C GLY A 638 12.65 3.21 12.78
N PRO A 639 12.35 1.90 12.99
CA PRO A 639 13.05 1.07 13.97
C PRO A 639 14.58 0.95 13.75
N ALA A 640 15.03 1.07 12.50
CA ALA A 640 16.45 1.05 12.15
C ALA A 640 17.20 2.27 12.71
N SER A 641 16.58 3.45 12.70
CA SER A 641 17.17 4.69 13.23
C SER A 641 17.49 4.57 14.72
N LEU A 642 16.64 3.89 15.50
CA LEU A 642 16.91 3.61 16.93
C LEU A 642 18.09 2.67 17.12
N SER A 643 18.17 1.62 16.30
CA SER A 643 19.25 0.64 16.39
C SER A 643 20.60 1.29 16.09
N LEU A 644 20.64 2.12 15.04
CA LEU A 644 21.80 2.92 14.66
C LEU A 644 22.20 3.87 15.80
N THR A 645 21.26 4.68 16.30
CA THR A 645 21.52 5.67 17.35
C THR A 645 21.94 5.03 18.67
N ARG A 646 21.37 3.88 19.04
CA ARG A 646 21.72 3.18 20.28
C ARG A 646 23.19 2.79 20.31
N SER A 647 23.69 2.09 19.28
CA SER A 647 25.11 1.69 19.31
C SER A 647 26.05 2.85 18.98
N PHE A 648 25.60 3.88 18.27
CA PHE A 648 26.34 5.14 18.17
C PHE A 648 26.56 5.77 19.55
N ARG A 649 25.49 5.96 20.34
CA ARG A 649 25.58 6.53 21.69
C ARG A 649 26.43 5.67 22.61
N GLN A 650 26.24 4.35 22.59
CA GLN A 650 27.07 3.42 23.37
C GLN A 650 28.55 3.58 23.05
N HIS A 651 28.90 3.75 21.77
CA HIS A 651 30.28 3.98 21.35
C HIS A 651 30.81 5.36 21.79
N THR A 652 30.06 6.43 21.59
CA THR A 652 30.52 7.80 21.88
C THR A 652 30.60 8.12 23.37
N GLU A 653 29.77 7.47 24.19
CA GLU A 653 29.69 7.69 25.64
C GLU A 653 30.34 6.58 26.47
N ASP A 654 30.99 5.58 25.82
CA ASP A 654 31.63 4.42 26.48
C ASP A 654 30.66 3.66 27.42
N LEU A 655 29.44 3.40 26.93
CA LEU A 655 28.38 2.76 27.72
C LEU A 655 28.36 1.25 27.52
N GLU A 656 27.82 0.54 28.51
CA GLU A 656 27.62 -0.90 28.43
C GLU A 656 26.61 -1.30 27.34
N TYR A 657 26.77 -2.49 26.76
CA TYR A 657 25.88 -3.02 25.70
C TYR A 657 24.39 -3.06 26.08
N GLY A 658 24.09 -3.11 27.39
CA GLY A 658 22.73 -3.11 27.91
C GLY A 658 22.08 -1.73 28.04
N ASP A 659 22.82 -0.63 27.83
CA ASP A 659 22.25 0.72 27.87
C ASP A 659 21.32 0.94 26.66
N THR A 660 20.18 1.58 26.92
CA THR A 660 19.14 1.84 25.92
C THR A 660 18.73 3.31 25.95
N LEU A 661 18.12 3.77 24.86
CA LEU A 661 17.51 5.10 24.80
C LEU A 661 16.34 5.19 25.79
N THR A 662 15.92 6.41 26.14
CA THR A 662 14.71 6.59 26.96
C THR A 662 13.47 6.11 26.20
N LEU A 663 13.41 6.34 24.89
CA LEU A 663 12.39 5.82 23.98
C LEU A 663 12.23 4.29 24.10
N ASP A 664 13.34 3.54 24.15
CA ASP A 664 13.31 2.07 24.25
C ASP A 664 12.57 1.57 25.50
N LYS A 665 12.64 2.33 26.60
CA LYS A 665 11.99 2.00 27.88
C LYS A 665 10.48 2.26 27.84
N HIS A 666 10.01 3.02 26.86
CA HIS A 666 8.64 3.48 26.71
C HIS A 666 7.96 2.95 25.44
N PHE A 667 8.55 1.94 24.80
CA PHE A 667 7.96 1.28 23.64
C PHE A 667 6.61 0.65 23.99
N TRP A 668 5.58 1.01 23.24
CA TRP A 668 4.18 0.67 23.51
C TRP A 668 3.56 -0.23 22.42
N GLY A 669 3.94 -0.01 21.17
CA GLY A 669 3.38 -0.69 20.01
C GLY A 669 4.02 -0.21 18.70
N THR A 670 3.36 -0.49 17.59
CA THR A 670 3.74 -0.10 16.24
C THR A 670 2.53 0.46 15.49
N SER A 671 2.78 1.35 14.55
CA SER A 671 1.78 2.01 13.71
C SER A 671 2.05 1.68 12.25
N ARG A 672 1.01 1.27 11.53
CA ARG A 672 1.01 1.17 10.06
C ARG A 672 0.73 2.56 9.49
N THR A 673 1.37 2.90 8.38
CA THR A 673 1.50 4.31 7.98
C THR A 673 0.86 4.67 6.64
N ARG A 674 0.50 3.70 5.79
CA ARG A 674 0.02 3.94 4.41
C ARG A 674 -1.00 5.08 4.27
N SER A 675 -1.00 5.79 3.15
CA SER A 675 -2.04 6.78 2.85
C SER A 675 -3.22 6.14 2.10
N SER A 676 -4.18 6.95 1.67
CA SER A 676 -5.28 6.53 0.81
C SER A 676 -4.89 6.47 -0.67
N SER A 677 -3.86 7.21 -1.08
CA SER A 677 -3.38 7.27 -2.46
C SER A 677 -2.11 6.44 -2.72
N SER A 678 -1.40 6.00 -1.68
CA SER A 678 -0.14 5.23 -1.79
C SER A 678 0.06 4.25 -0.65
N LEU A 679 0.80 3.17 -0.90
CA LEU A 679 1.29 2.26 0.14
C LEU A 679 2.39 2.88 1.00
N VAL A 680 3.07 3.91 0.49
CA VAL A 680 4.07 4.72 1.19
C VAL A 680 3.46 6.11 1.40
N THR A 681 3.23 6.49 2.65
CA THR A 681 2.66 7.79 3.00
C THR A 681 3.71 8.89 2.89
N ASP A 682 3.27 10.13 2.70
CA ASP A 682 4.06 11.32 3.07
C ASP A 682 3.66 11.82 4.46
N SER A 683 4.40 12.80 4.98
CA SER A 683 4.14 13.44 6.28
C SER A 683 2.75 14.09 6.34
N ALA A 684 2.25 14.66 5.25
CA ALA A 684 0.94 15.32 5.22
C ALA A 684 -0.21 14.33 5.42
N ALA A 685 -0.23 13.22 4.70
CA ALA A 685 -1.23 12.19 4.89
C ALA A 685 -1.07 11.46 6.24
N GLY A 686 0.17 11.25 6.69
CA GLY A 686 0.49 10.66 7.99
C GLY A 686 -0.02 11.50 9.16
N ALA A 687 0.30 12.79 9.16
CA ALA A 687 -0.14 13.74 10.16
C ALA A 687 -1.65 14.01 10.11
N THR A 688 -2.26 14.03 8.92
CA THR A 688 -3.73 14.08 8.79
C THR A 688 -4.40 12.87 9.45
N ALA A 689 -3.79 11.69 9.39
CA ALA A 689 -4.32 10.53 10.10
C ALA A 689 -4.27 10.69 11.62
N PHE A 690 -3.22 11.31 12.16
CA PHE A 690 -3.12 11.62 13.59
C PHE A 690 -4.08 12.73 14.01
N SER A 691 -4.22 13.77 13.20
CA SER A 691 -4.98 14.97 13.56
C SER A 691 -6.48 14.79 13.35
N CYS A 692 -6.91 14.17 12.25
CA CYS A 692 -8.32 13.97 11.88
C CYS A 692 -8.88 12.58 12.24
N ALA A 693 -8.02 11.60 12.59
CA ALA A 693 -8.41 10.19 12.72
C ALA A 693 -9.03 9.61 11.42
N ARG A 694 -8.55 10.06 10.26
CA ARG A 694 -9.03 9.67 8.92
C ARG A 694 -7.85 9.53 7.97
N LYS A 695 -7.90 8.55 7.07
CA LYS A 695 -6.90 8.43 6.00
C LYS A 695 -7.09 9.54 4.96
N SER A 696 -5.98 10.03 4.43
CA SER A 696 -5.94 11.04 3.36
C SER A 696 -4.95 10.68 2.25
N TYR A 697 -4.89 11.47 1.18
CA TYR A 697 -3.97 11.31 0.05
C TYR A 697 -2.65 12.06 0.32
N ASN A 698 -1.55 11.61 -0.29
CA ASN A 698 -0.24 12.25 -0.08
C ASN A 698 -0.27 13.73 -0.47
N GLY A 699 0.33 14.58 0.36
CA GLY A 699 0.34 16.03 0.21
C GLY A 699 -0.88 16.75 0.80
N ALA A 700 -1.91 16.04 1.27
CA ALA A 700 -3.11 16.67 1.85
C ALA A 700 -2.87 17.23 3.26
N ILE A 701 -3.19 18.50 3.49
CA ILE A 701 -3.15 19.10 4.82
C ILE A 701 -4.57 19.14 5.38
N SER A 702 -4.92 18.18 6.24
CA SER A 702 -6.26 18.07 6.86
C SER A 702 -7.42 18.07 5.85
N MET A 703 -7.17 17.54 4.64
CA MET A 703 -8.17 17.33 3.60
C MET A 703 -8.43 15.83 3.49
N LEU A 704 -9.64 15.42 3.10
CA LEU A 704 -10.01 14.02 2.83
C LEU A 704 -10.01 13.75 1.33
N PRO A 705 -10.02 12.47 0.90
CA PRO A 705 -10.26 12.13 -0.50
C PRO A 705 -11.53 12.79 -1.02
N GLY A 706 -11.43 13.49 -2.15
CA GLY A 706 -12.50 14.36 -2.67
C GLY A 706 -12.41 15.84 -2.26
N TYR A 707 -11.27 16.26 -1.71
CA TYR A 707 -10.93 17.66 -1.40
C TYR A 707 -11.91 18.33 -0.42
N THR A 708 -12.32 17.59 0.61
CA THR A 708 -13.16 18.12 1.70
C THR A 708 -12.36 18.24 2.99
N PRO A 709 -12.42 19.36 3.73
CA PRO A 709 -11.67 19.51 4.98
C PRO A 709 -12.18 18.54 6.05
N CYS A 710 -11.26 18.00 6.86
CA CYS A 710 -11.54 17.32 8.12
C CYS A 710 -11.09 18.19 9.29
N GLY A 711 -11.90 18.25 10.35
CA GLY A 711 -11.48 18.91 11.58
C GLY A 711 -10.39 18.13 12.28
N THR A 712 -9.57 18.83 13.07
CA THR A 712 -8.43 18.23 13.77
C THR A 712 -8.68 18.11 15.27
N VAL A 713 -7.89 17.26 15.94
CA VAL A 713 -7.91 17.14 17.40
C VAL A 713 -7.47 18.42 18.11
N LEU A 714 -6.54 19.20 17.52
CA LEU A 714 -6.09 20.47 18.09
C LEU A 714 -7.21 21.51 18.04
N GLU A 715 -7.92 21.62 16.91
CA GLU A 715 -9.07 22.52 16.77
C GLU A 715 -10.21 22.14 17.71
N ALA A 716 -10.50 20.85 17.80
CA ALA A 716 -11.51 20.34 18.72
C ALA A 716 -11.11 20.59 20.19
N ALA A 717 -9.82 20.46 20.53
CA ALA A 717 -9.28 20.81 21.83
C ALA A 717 -9.44 22.32 22.13
N LYS A 718 -9.06 23.18 21.18
CA LYS A 718 -9.24 24.63 21.31
C LYS A 718 -10.69 25.00 21.57
N LYS A 719 -11.60 24.45 20.77
CA LYS A 719 -13.05 24.68 20.89
C LYS A 719 -13.61 24.19 22.24
N ALA A 720 -13.01 23.13 22.80
CA ALA A 720 -13.33 22.62 24.13
C ALA A 720 -12.69 23.41 25.29
N GLY A 721 -11.90 24.45 24.99
CA GLY A 721 -11.27 25.34 25.97
C GLY A 721 -9.87 24.94 26.41
N TYR A 722 -9.23 23.97 25.74
CA TYR A 722 -7.81 23.69 25.95
C TYR A 722 -6.95 24.80 25.34
N ILE A 723 -5.79 25.05 25.96
CA ILE A 723 -4.73 25.85 25.32
C ILE A 723 -3.95 24.93 24.39
N THR A 724 -3.57 25.42 23.21
CA THR A 724 -2.97 24.60 22.14
C THR A 724 -1.59 25.12 21.75
N GLY A 725 -0.67 24.22 21.43
CA GLY A 725 0.66 24.61 20.97
C GLY A 725 1.29 23.66 19.95
N LEU A 726 2.18 24.22 19.13
CA LEU A 726 2.99 23.54 18.13
C LEU A 726 4.47 23.90 18.36
N VAL A 727 5.34 22.89 18.40
CA VAL A 727 6.79 23.06 18.56
C VAL A 727 7.50 22.14 17.57
N VAL A 728 8.29 22.70 16.67
CA VAL A 728 8.94 21.94 15.58
C VAL A 728 10.37 22.43 15.35
N THR A 729 11.20 21.64 14.67
CA THR A 729 12.53 22.08 14.21
C THR A 729 12.56 22.47 12.73
N THR A 730 11.52 22.13 11.96
CA THR A 730 11.32 22.61 10.58
C THR A 730 10.55 23.93 10.55
N ASP A 731 10.14 24.33 9.36
CA ASP A 731 9.10 25.33 9.15
C ASP A 731 7.83 25.00 9.93
N ILE A 732 7.30 25.99 10.67
CA ILE A 732 6.01 25.80 11.37
C ILE A 732 4.87 25.51 10.40
N THR A 733 5.03 25.90 9.13
CA THR A 733 4.10 25.67 8.02
C THR A 733 4.32 24.35 7.27
N ASP A 734 5.29 23.54 7.68
CA ASP A 734 5.49 22.21 7.08
C ASP A 734 4.34 21.25 7.47
N ALA A 735 4.28 20.11 6.80
CA ALA A 735 3.08 19.29 6.74
C ALA A 735 2.59 18.81 8.11
N THR A 736 3.49 18.35 8.99
CA THR A 736 3.10 17.80 10.29
C THR A 736 2.42 18.83 11.19
N PRO A 737 3.02 20.00 11.51
CA PRO A 737 2.33 21.05 12.27
C PRO A 737 1.09 21.60 11.55
N ALA A 738 1.19 21.80 10.24
CA ALA A 738 0.08 22.33 9.44
C ALA A 738 -1.17 21.44 9.51
N CYS A 739 -1.02 20.11 9.54
CA CYS A 739 -2.14 19.16 9.65
C CYS A 739 -2.88 19.24 10.98
N PHE A 740 -2.39 19.95 11.99
CA PHE A 740 -3.13 20.20 13.23
C PHE A 740 -3.90 21.53 13.22
N ALA A 741 -3.57 22.48 12.33
CA ALA A 741 -4.08 23.85 12.42
C ALA A 741 -4.59 24.47 11.10
N SER A 742 -4.42 23.78 9.97
CA SER A 742 -4.73 24.31 8.64
C SER A 742 -5.42 23.28 7.75
N HIS A 743 -6.06 23.76 6.67
CA HIS A 743 -6.72 22.97 5.63
C HIS A 743 -6.36 23.50 4.23
N VAL A 744 -5.49 22.77 3.53
CA VAL A 744 -5.13 23.07 2.13
C VAL A 744 -5.01 21.78 1.32
N ASN A 745 -5.28 21.86 0.02
CA ASN A 745 -5.28 20.68 -0.84
C ASN A 745 -3.89 20.06 -0.99
N TYR A 746 -2.84 20.89 -0.95
CA TYR A 746 -1.45 20.47 -1.11
C TYR A 746 -0.52 21.16 -0.11
N ARG A 747 0.38 20.39 0.49
CA ARG A 747 1.40 20.84 1.47
C ARG A 747 2.35 21.92 0.95
N ILE A 748 2.42 22.13 -0.36
CA ILE A 748 3.20 23.21 -0.98
C ILE A 748 2.59 24.60 -0.74
N GLN A 749 1.33 24.68 -0.29
CA GLN A 749 0.62 25.95 -0.07
C GLN A 749 0.99 26.61 1.27
N GLN A 750 2.28 26.63 1.62
CA GLN A 750 2.78 27.11 2.92
C GLN A 750 2.41 28.57 3.22
N ASP A 751 2.35 29.43 2.20
CA ASP A 751 1.93 30.83 2.35
C ASP A 751 0.48 30.94 2.88
N GLU A 752 -0.41 30.02 2.48
CA GLU A 752 -1.81 29.97 2.94
C GLU A 752 -1.88 29.32 4.33
N ILE A 753 -1.09 28.27 4.58
CA ILE A 753 -0.96 27.64 5.90
C ILE A 753 -0.56 28.69 6.95
N ALA A 754 0.45 29.53 6.66
CA ALA A 754 0.90 30.60 7.56
C ALA A 754 -0.25 31.55 7.97
N LEU A 755 -1.14 31.90 7.04
CA LEU A 755 -2.29 32.75 7.31
C LEU A 755 -3.32 32.02 8.19
N GLN A 756 -3.58 30.74 7.92
CA GLN A 756 -4.53 29.96 8.70
C GLN A 756 -4.05 29.76 10.15
N GLU A 757 -2.76 29.45 10.35
CA GLU A 757 -2.16 29.21 11.68
C GLU A 757 -2.23 30.43 12.61
N ILE A 758 -2.08 31.66 12.07
CA ILE A 758 -2.22 32.88 12.88
C ILE A 758 -3.68 33.21 13.23
N GLY A 759 -4.65 32.56 12.58
CA GLY A 759 -6.07 32.69 12.84
C GLY A 759 -6.90 33.29 11.70
N GLN A 760 -6.32 33.50 10.50
CA GLN A 760 -7.07 33.93 9.30
C GLN A 760 -7.81 32.78 8.61
N GLY A 761 -7.75 31.57 9.18
CA GLY A 761 -8.46 30.40 8.67
C GLY A 761 -9.97 30.40 8.94
N PRO A 762 -10.66 29.33 8.52
CA PRO A 762 -12.11 29.20 8.72
C PRO A 762 -12.55 29.12 10.20
N LEU A 763 -11.65 28.76 11.11
CA LEU A 763 -11.96 28.51 12.53
C LEU A 763 -11.31 29.51 13.51
N ASP A 764 -11.28 30.81 13.18
CA ASP A 764 -10.58 31.82 14.00
C ASP A 764 -9.17 31.32 14.43
N ARG A 765 -8.62 31.81 15.54
CA ARG A 765 -7.32 31.34 16.04
C ARG A 765 -7.44 30.03 16.81
N VAL A 766 -6.86 28.96 16.25
CA VAL A 766 -6.86 27.62 16.85
C VAL A 766 -5.59 27.25 17.61
N VAL A 767 -4.47 27.95 17.37
CA VAL A 767 -3.17 27.76 18.05
C VAL A 767 -2.88 28.92 19.00
N ASP A 768 -2.34 28.65 20.19
CA ASP A 768 -1.92 29.70 21.14
C ASP A 768 -0.40 29.88 21.24
N LEU A 769 0.39 28.86 20.91
CA LEU A 769 1.84 28.92 20.98
C LEU A 769 2.44 28.19 19.77
N MET A 770 3.32 28.88 19.03
CA MET A 770 4.09 28.32 17.92
C MET A 770 5.56 28.62 18.13
N LEU A 771 6.42 27.61 18.12
CA LEU A 771 7.88 27.73 18.21
C LEU A 771 8.52 26.86 17.12
N GLY A 772 9.23 27.46 16.16
CA GLY A 772 9.85 26.71 15.05
C GLY A 772 10.66 27.58 14.09
N GLY A 773 10.91 27.06 12.89
CA GLY A 773 11.51 27.74 11.74
C GLY A 773 10.46 28.37 10.80
N GLY A 774 10.83 28.56 9.53
CA GLY A 774 9.90 28.96 8.46
C GLY A 774 9.53 30.44 8.41
N ARG A 775 10.37 31.33 8.98
CA ARG A 775 10.10 32.78 8.99
C ARG A 775 9.86 33.36 7.60
N CYS A 776 10.45 32.77 6.56
CA CYS A 776 10.33 33.29 5.20
C CYS A 776 8.87 33.29 4.69
N HIS A 777 8.03 32.34 5.13
CA HIS A 777 6.61 32.26 4.79
C HIS A 777 5.74 33.29 5.51
N PHE A 778 6.31 33.99 6.49
CA PHE A 778 5.62 35.04 7.26
C PHE A 778 6.05 36.45 6.88
N LEU A 779 7.11 36.59 6.09
CA LEU A 779 7.63 37.86 5.59
C LEU A 779 7.17 38.11 4.15
N PRO A 780 6.86 39.37 3.78
CA PRO A 780 6.43 39.69 2.42
C PRO A 780 7.60 39.52 1.44
N ASN A 781 7.27 39.30 0.16
CA ASN A 781 8.27 39.18 -0.92
C ASN A 781 9.17 40.42 -1.14
N THR A 782 8.83 41.55 -0.52
CA THR A 782 9.62 42.79 -0.55
C THR A 782 10.65 42.89 0.56
N THR A 783 10.60 42.01 1.56
CA THR A 783 11.52 42.00 2.70
C THR A 783 12.61 40.96 2.48
N ASP A 784 13.84 41.32 2.82
CA ASP A 784 14.98 40.39 2.76
C ASP A 784 14.72 39.16 3.65
N GLY A 785 14.98 37.97 3.10
CA GLY A 785 14.64 36.70 3.74
C GLY A 785 13.16 36.26 3.63
N GLY A 786 12.29 37.01 2.94
CA GLY A 786 10.93 36.58 2.62
C GLY A 786 10.86 35.65 1.41
N CYS A 787 10.06 34.59 1.49
CA CYS A 787 9.89 33.61 0.41
C CYS A 787 8.44 33.53 -0.12
N ARG A 788 7.53 34.35 0.45
CA ARG A 788 6.14 34.46 0.00
C ARG A 788 6.03 34.89 -1.47
N GLN A 789 4.93 34.52 -2.12
CA GLN A 789 4.62 35.02 -3.48
C GLN A 789 3.94 36.38 -3.49
N ASP A 790 3.37 36.80 -2.37
CA ASP A 790 2.69 38.07 -2.20
C ASP A 790 3.48 39.05 -1.31
N SER A 791 2.95 40.25 -1.15
CA SER A 791 3.54 41.30 -0.31
C SER A 791 2.87 41.41 1.06
N ILE A 792 2.28 40.32 1.56
CA ILE A 792 1.64 40.30 2.88
C ILE A 792 2.69 40.06 3.97
N ASP A 793 2.73 40.94 4.97
CA ASP A 793 3.49 40.72 6.21
C ASP A 793 2.60 40.02 7.22
N VAL A 794 2.78 38.70 7.35
CA VAL A 794 1.97 37.85 8.21
C VAL A 794 2.32 38.09 9.68
N ILE A 795 3.56 38.47 10.00
CA ILE A 795 3.97 38.82 11.37
C ILE A 795 3.23 40.08 11.82
N GLU A 796 3.25 41.12 11.00
CA GLU A 796 2.53 42.37 11.28
C GLU A 796 1.03 42.11 11.41
N LEU A 797 0.47 41.29 10.52
CA LEU A 797 -0.93 40.89 10.55
C LEU A 797 -1.29 40.12 11.84
N ALA A 798 -0.45 39.15 12.22
CA ALA A 798 -0.61 38.36 13.45
C ALA A 798 -0.60 39.26 14.69
N GLN A 799 0.30 40.24 14.75
CA GLN A 799 0.39 41.17 15.89
C GLN A 799 -0.82 42.12 15.95
N LYS A 800 -1.23 42.70 14.81
CA LYS A 800 -2.25 43.76 14.78
C LYS A 800 -3.69 43.25 14.83
N GLU A 801 -4.00 42.20 14.06
CA GLU A 801 -5.37 41.70 13.92
C GLU A 801 -5.66 40.54 14.87
N TYR A 802 -4.64 39.71 15.15
CA TYR A 802 -4.80 38.48 15.94
C TYR A 802 -4.11 38.52 17.31
N GLY A 803 -3.42 39.61 17.65
CA GLY A 803 -2.85 39.85 18.98
C GLY A 803 -1.68 38.94 19.37
N TRP A 804 -0.94 38.40 18.40
CA TRP A 804 0.26 37.59 18.65
C TRP A 804 1.40 38.42 19.23
N ASN A 805 2.10 37.84 20.19
CA ASN A 805 3.45 38.25 20.54
C ASN A 805 4.42 37.57 19.57
N TYR A 806 5.49 38.25 19.16
CA TYR A 806 6.45 37.71 18.21
C TYR A 806 7.88 37.79 18.73
N ILE A 807 8.64 36.71 18.54
CA ILE A 807 10.09 36.67 18.71
C ILE A 807 10.73 35.98 17.50
N GLY A 808 11.87 36.51 17.05
CA GLY A 808 12.55 36.04 15.84
C GLY A 808 14.02 35.67 16.04
N ASP A 809 14.53 35.65 17.26
CA ASP A 809 15.95 35.41 17.50
C ASP A 809 16.20 34.72 18.86
N ARG A 810 17.40 34.13 18.98
CA ARG A 810 17.84 33.45 20.20
C ARG A 810 17.86 34.37 21.42
N VAL A 811 18.25 35.63 21.25
CA VAL A 811 18.41 36.59 22.36
C VAL A 811 17.06 36.85 23.03
N ALA A 812 16.01 37.05 22.24
CA ALA A 812 14.65 37.21 22.74
C ALA A 812 14.11 35.91 23.34
N PHE A 813 14.43 34.75 22.75
CA PHE A 813 14.06 33.45 23.29
C PHE A 813 14.68 33.17 24.67
N ASP A 814 15.94 33.53 24.88
CA ASP A 814 16.67 33.26 26.13
C ASP A 814 16.02 33.91 27.35
N GLU A 815 15.38 35.08 27.19
CA GLU A 815 14.63 35.72 28.28
C GLU A 815 13.49 34.84 28.82
N PHE A 816 12.85 34.07 27.93
CA PHE A 816 11.81 33.12 28.30
C PHE A 816 12.41 31.81 28.77
N TRP A 817 13.34 31.23 28.00
CA TRP A 817 14.00 29.96 28.29
C TRP A 817 14.58 29.92 29.70
N GLU A 818 15.36 30.93 30.08
CA GLU A 818 16.00 31.07 31.38
C GLU A 818 15.01 31.40 32.52
N GLY A 819 13.73 31.59 32.21
CA GLY A 819 12.68 31.92 33.18
C GLY A 819 12.77 33.35 33.72
N LYS A 820 13.47 34.26 33.03
CA LYS A 820 13.53 35.69 33.41
C LYS A 820 12.20 36.41 33.14
N LYS A 821 11.46 35.97 32.13
CA LYS A 821 10.12 36.45 31.78
C LYS A 821 9.14 35.27 31.61
N GLU A 822 7.87 35.52 31.94
CA GLU A 822 6.79 34.60 31.58
C GLU A 822 6.47 34.75 30.08
N VAL A 823 6.17 33.65 29.39
CA VAL A 823 5.80 33.67 27.97
C VAL A 823 4.36 34.20 27.84
N PRO A 824 4.14 35.36 27.18
CA PRO A 824 2.80 35.88 26.93
C PRO A 824 2.11 35.08 25.82
N LEU A 825 0.88 34.63 26.04
CA LEU A 825 0.08 33.95 25.01
C LEU A 825 -0.95 34.92 24.38
N PRO A 826 -1.21 34.83 23.06
CA PRO A 826 -0.57 33.91 22.12
C PRO A 826 0.87 34.32 21.73
N MET A 827 1.75 33.34 21.44
CA MET A 827 3.19 33.54 21.15
C MET A 827 3.63 32.86 19.85
N LEU A 828 4.21 33.62 18.93
CA LEU A 828 4.80 33.18 17.67
C LEU A 828 6.32 33.35 17.73
N GLY A 829 7.07 32.26 17.80
CA GLY A 829 8.52 32.23 17.77
C GLY A 829 9.03 31.58 16.49
N LEU A 830 9.67 32.36 15.61
CA LEU A 830 10.21 31.89 14.33
C LEU A 830 11.73 32.11 14.30
N PHE A 831 12.53 31.10 14.61
CA PHE A 831 13.95 31.25 14.94
C PHE A 831 14.90 31.07 13.75
N ALA A 832 14.44 30.53 12.64
CA ALA A 832 15.20 30.36 11.40
C ALA A 832 14.39 30.85 10.18
N PRO A 833 15.06 31.26 9.06
CA PRO A 833 14.36 31.62 7.82
C PRO A 833 13.54 30.48 7.23
N ALA A 834 14.13 29.28 7.20
CA ALA A 834 13.50 28.01 6.88
C ALA A 834 13.69 27.10 8.12
N ASP A 835 14.07 25.85 7.91
CA ASP A 835 14.36 24.89 8.98
C ASP A 835 15.48 25.37 9.93
N ILE A 836 15.35 24.97 11.20
CA ILE A 836 16.46 25.05 12.15
C ILE A 836 17.53 24.03 11.70
N PRO A 837 18.82 24.40 11.67
CA PRO A 837 19.88 23.48 11.24
C PRO A 837 19.86 22.15 12.02
N PHE A 838 20.36 21.08 11.38
CA PHE A 838 20.50 19.78 12.05
C PHE A 838 21.25 19.91 13.38
N GLU A 839 20.91 19.10 14.39
CA GLU A 839 21.52 19.10 15.72
C GLU A 839 23.04 18.95 15.66
N LEU A 840 23.56 18.21 14.67
CA LEU A 840 24.99 18.10 14.37
C LEU A 840 25.67 19.46 14.20
N ASP A 841 25.01 20.38 13.49
CA ASP A 841 25.51 21.73 13.19
C ASP A 841 25.04 22.74 14.23
N ARG A 842 23.74 22.69 14.60
CA ARG A 842 23.07 23.61 15.53
C ARG A 842 23.75 23.66 16.89
N ARG A 843 24.32 22.56 17.38
CA ARG A 843 25.09 22.54 18.64
C ARG A 843 26.32 23.46 18.63
N ASN A 844 26.83 23.81 17.44
CA ASN A 844 27.90 24.80 17.25
C ASN A 844 27.35 26.23 17.00
N MET A 845 26.03 26.39 17.03
CA MET A 845 25.27 27.62 16.79
C MET A 845 24.24 27.87 17.90
N ASN A 846 24.54 27.44 19.14
CA ASN A 846 23.62 27.57 20.28
C ASN A 846 23.25 29.03 20.59
N ASP A 847 24.12 29.98 20.21
CA ASP A 847 23.89 31.42 20.33
C ASP A 847 22.96 31.98 19.26
N GLN A 848 22.59 31.19 18.24
CA GLN A 848 21.73 31.58 17.13
C GLN A 848 20.40 30.84 17.12
N TYR A 849 20.39 29.55 17.48
CA TYR A 849 19.20 28.70 17.37
C TYR A 849 18.90 27.94 18.67
N PRO A 850 17.63 27.92 19.12
CA PRO A 850 17.20 27.02 20.19
C PRO A 850 17.13 25.58 19.72
N SER A 851 17.43 24.64 20.62
CA SER A 851 17.20 23.21 20.41
C SER A 851 15.74 22.83 20.61
N LEU A 852 15.33 21.66 20.09
CA LEU A 852 13.98 21.13 20.29
C LEU A 852 13.64 21.00 21.78
N SER A 853 14.56 20.47 22.59
CA SER A 853 14.34 20.31 24.03
C SER A 853 14.22 21.64 24.78
N GLU A 854 14.93 22.70 24.34
CA GLU A 854 14.78 24.05 24.90
C GLU A 854 13.40 24.65 24.56
N MET A 855 12.96 24.52 23.31
CA MET A 855 11.64 25.00 22.88
C MET A 855 10.51 24.22 23.56
N ALA A 856 10.59 22.89 23.61
CA ALA A 856 9.60 22.03 24.25
C ALA A 856 9.44 22.34 25.75
N LYS A 857 10.55 22.43 26.50
CA LYS A 857 10.51 22.81 27.93
C LYS A 857 9.94 24.21 28.14
N THR A 858 10.27 25.16 27.27
CA THR A 858 9.70 26.51 27.31
C THR A 858 8.19 26.49 27.10
N ALA A 859 7.73 25.75 26.09
CA ALA A 859 6.31 25.55 25.79
C ALA A 859 5.56 24.88 26.94
N LEU A 860 6.07 23.77 27.48
CA LEU A 860 5.44 23.05 28.60
C LEU A 860 5.27 23.96 29.82
N ARG A 861 6.32 24.71 30.19
CA ARG A 861 6.25 25.66 31.31
C ARG A 861 5.24 26.78 31.05
N ALA A 862 5.21 27.32 29.83
CA ALA A 862 4.27 28.36 29.44
C ALA A 862 2.80 27.88 29.49
N LEU A 863 2.53 26.69 28.93
CA LEU A 863 1.20 26.10 28.86
C LEU A 863 0.69 25.64 30.23
N GLU A 864 1.53 25.03 31.06
CA GLU A 864 1.16 24.68 32.44
C GLU A 864 0.81 25.93 33.25
N LYS A 865 1.61 26.99 33.10
CA LYS A 865 1.35 28.27 33.76
C LYS A 865 0.05 28.92 33.28
N ALA A 866 -0.17 28.95 31.97
CA ALA A 866 -1.36 29.54 31.36
C ALA A 866 -2.65 28.80 31.74
N THR A 867 -2.57 27.49 31.98
CA THR A 867 -3.71 26.67 32.37
C THR A 867 -3.88 26.55 33.89
N GLU A 868 -3.04 27.18 34.72
CA GLU A 868 -3.07 27.06 36.20
C GLU A 868 -4.45 27.37 36.80
N LYS A 869 -5.18 28.34 36.22
CA LYS A 869 -6.51 28.77 36.65
C LYS A 869 -7.65 28.31 35.71
N SER A 870 -7.34 27.46 34.73
CA SER A 870 -8.31 26.93 33.77
C SER A 870 -8.89 25.60 34.24
N ASP A 871 -10.14 25.34 33.89
CA ASP A 871 -10.79 24.03 34.07
C ASP A 871 -10.28 22.99 33.06
N LYS A 872 -9.52 23.43 32.04
CA LYS A 872 -8.90 22.62 31.00
C LYS A 872 -7.37 22.76 31.03
N GLY A 873 -6.68 21.67 30.70
CA GLY A 873 -5.23 21.67 30.50
C GLY A 873 -4.88 22.15 29.10
N PHE A 874 -3.85 21.55 28.51
CA PHE A 874 -3.40 21.88 27.17
C PHE A 874 -3.25 20.66 26.26
N PHE A 875 -3.24 20.92 24.95
CA PHE A 875 -2.78 20.01 23.91
C PHE A 875 -1.50 20.59 23.29
N LEU A 876 -0.42 19.81 23.27
CA LEU A 876 0.85 20.24 22.69
C LEU A 876 1.32 19.18 21.69
N MET A 877 1.56 19.60 20.45
CA MET A 877 2.27 18.79 19.46
C MET A 877 3.74 19.23 19.41
N ILE A 878 4.66 18.26 19.51
CA ILE A 878 6.10 18.48 19.39
C ILE A 878 6.65 17.59 18.29
N GLU A 879 7.46 18.12 17.39
CA GLU A 879 8.03 17.35 16.29
C GLU A 879 9.56 17.34 16.33
N GLY A 880 10.15 16.14 16.26
CA GLY A 880 11.53 15.94 15.83
C GLY A 880 11.59 15.88 14.32
N SER A 881 11.48 17.05 13.67
CA SER A 881 11.13 17.17 12.25
C SER A 881 12.27 16.78 11.31
N ARG A 882 13.52 17.02 11.72
CA ARG A 882 14.70 16.86 10.86
C ARG A 882 15.24 15.43 10.78
N ILE A 883 14.63 14.47 11.50
CA ILE A 883 15.01 13.04 11.37
C ILE A 883 14.70 12.52 9.96
N ASP A 884 13.60 12.98 9.37
CA ASP A 884 13.21 12.69 7.99
C ASP A 884 14.18 13.26 6.97
N HIS A 885 14.51 14.55 7.10
CA HIS A 885 15.42 15.24 6.18
C HIS A 885 16.82 14.61 6.18
N ALA A 886 17.30 14.16 7.34
CA ALA A 886 18.56 13.39 7.42
C ALA A 886 18.45 12.05 6.67
N GLY A 887 17.28 11.40 6.71
CA GLY A 887 17.00 10.18 5.97
C GLY A 887 16.92 10.41 4.47
N HIS A 888 16.25 11.47 4.02
CA HIS A 888 16.22 11.89 2.62
C HIS A 888 17.63 12.19 2.09
N GLY A 889 18.44 12.90 2.88
CA GLY A 889 19.84 13.18 2.59
C GLY A 889 20.76 11.95 2.66
N ASN A 890 20.27 10.81 3.15
CA ASN A 890 21.06 9.62 3.46
C ASN A 890 22.26 9.93 4.39
N ASP A 891 22.09 10.89 5.32
CA ASP A 891 23.13 11.39 6.22
C ASP A 891 23.02 10.73 7.61
N PRO A 892 23.72 9.61 7.85
CA PRO A 892 23.66 8.92 9.13
C PRO A 892 24.26 9.74 10.28
N SER A 893 25.12 10.73 10.01
CA SER A 893 25.74 11.55 11.05
C SER A 893 24.77 12.58 11.60
N ALA A 894 23.95 13.18 10.72
CA ALA A 894 22.83 14.01 11.12
C ALA A 894 21.74 13.14 11.81
N GLN A 895 21.37 12.01 11.20
CA GLN A 895 20.30 11.13 11.69
C GLN A 895 20.45 10.77 13.17
N VAL A 896 21.63 10.29 13.59
CA VAL A 896 21.83 9.82 14.97
C VAL A 896 21.73 10.96 15.99
N ARG A 897 22.11 12.18 15.61
CA ARG A 897 22.08 13.34 16.50
C ARG A 897 20.69 13.94 16.62
N GLU A 898 19.91 13.93 15.53
CA GLU A 898 18.48 14.26 15.56
C GLU A 898 17.70 13.31 16.49
N VAL A 899 17.93 12.00 16.36
CA VAL A 899 17.26 11.01 17.23
C VAL A 899 17.67 11.19 18.70
N LEU A 900 18.93 11.56 19.00
CA LEU A 900 19.37 11.84 20.37
C LEU A 900 18.71 13.09 20.95
N GLU A 901 18.57 14.17 20.18
CA GLU A 901 17.87 15.38 20.64
C GLU A 901 16.37 15.11 20.82
N TYR A 902 15.78 14.27 19.97
CA TYR A 902 14.41 13.80 20.15
C TYR A 902 14.25 12.93 21.42
N ASP A 903 15.16 11.97 21.68
CA ASP A 903 15.15 11.15 22.91
C ASP A 903 15.31 12.03 24.17
N LYS A 904 16.18 13.04 24.12
CA LYS A 904 16.36 14.03 25.18
C LYS A 904 15.11 14.89 25.39
N THR A 905 14.43 15.26 24.31
CA THR A 905 13.14 15.96 24.38
C THR A 905 12.07 15.07 24.99
N PHE A 906 12.00 13.81 24.58
CA PHE A 906 11.06 12.82 25.14
C PHE A 906 11.27 12.65 26.64
N GLN A 907 12.52 12.53 27.10
CA GLN A 907 12.85 12.53 28.54
C GLN A 907 12.37 13.81 29.24
N ALA A 908 12.58 14.98 28.64
CA ALA A 908 12.14 16.24 29.22
C ALA A 908 10.61 16.34 29.38
N VAL A 909 9.83 15.75 28.46
CA VAL A 909 8.37 15.67 28.59
C VAL A 909 7.97 14.71 29.72
N LEU A 910 8.65 13.56 29.84
CA LEU A 910 8.42 12.63 30.96
C LEU A 910 8.70 13.29 32.31
N ASP A 911 9.85 13.97 32.44
CA ASP A 911 10.21 14.71 33.65
C ASP A 911 9.14 15.75 34.01
N PHE A 912 8.63 16.47 33.01
CA PHE A 912 7.52 17.41 33.20
C PHE A 912 6.24 16.72 33.68
N LEU A 913 5.88 15.57 33.11
CA LEU A 913 4.69 14.82 33.50
C LEU A 913 4.78 14.31 34.94
N ASP A 914 5.97 13.87 35.37
CA ASP A 914 6.23 13.42 36.73
C ASP A 914 6.15 14.56 37.76
N GLU A 915 6.51 15.79 37.35
CA GLU A 915 6.46 16.98 38.19
C GLU A 915 5.10 17.71 38.17
N SER A 916 4.30 17.51 37.12
CA SER A 916 3.03 18.21 36.95
C SER A 916 1.99 17.78 37.98
N LYS A 917 1.18 18.74 38.41
CA LYS A 917 0.02 18.48 39.29
C LYS A 917 -1.24 18.13 38.50
N THR A 918 -1.18 18.28 37.18
CA THR A 918 -2.29 18.04 36.25
C THR A 918 -2.04 16.69 35.59
N ASP A 919 -3.03 15.77 35.65
CA ASP A 919 -2.91 14.46 35.00
C ASP A 919 -2.55 14.63 33.52
N GLY A 920 -1.55 13.92 33.02
CA GLY A 920 -1.10 14.07 31.64
C GLY A 920 -0.67 12.76 31.01
N VAL A 921 -0.74 12.69 29.69
CA VAL A 921 -0.22 11.57 28.92
C VAL A 921 0.67 12.08 27.80
N LEU A 922 1.77 11.38 27.57
CA LEU A 922 2.61 11.47 26.40
C LEU A 922 2.33 10.27 25.50
N VAL A 923 2.02 10.53 24.23
CA VAL A 923 2.07 9.53 23.16
C VAL A 923 3.00 10.07 22.08
N ALA A 924 3.91 9.23 21.61
CA ALA A 924 4.81 9.58 20.52
C ALA A 924 4.80 8.50 19.44
N THR A 925 4.93 8.90 18.18
CA THR A 925 5.11 7.97 17.07
C THR A 925 5.78 8.69 15.90
N SER A 926 5.90 8.01 14.77
CA SER A 926 6.36 8.58 13.51
C SER A 926 5.23 8.47 12.48
N ASP A 927 5.23 9.36 11.51
CA ASP A 927 4.39 9.31 10.32
C ASP A 927 4.86 8.26 9.31
N HIS A 928 6.18 8.04 9.14
CA HIS A 928 6.80 7.03 8.27
C HIS A 928 8.27 6.74 8.62
N GLU A 929 8.89 5.76 7.94
CA GLU A 929 10.35 5.63 7.91
C GLU A 929 10.90 6.27 6.64
N THR A 930 12.13 6.81 6.70
CA THR A 930 12.75 7.49 5.56
C THR A 930 14.17 7.00 5.26
N GLY A 931 14.45 6.88 3.96
CA GLY A 931 15.74 6.44 3.41
C GLY A 931 15.85 4.91 3.23
N GLY A 932 14.95 4.14 3.86
CA GLY A 932 15.04 2.69 3.91
C GLY A 932 16.38 2.25 4.50
N LEU A 933 16.66 2.77 5.70
CA LEU A 933 17.93 2.66 6.41
C LEU A 933 18.21 1.20 6.80
N ALA A 934 19.39 0.73 6.42
CA ALA A 934 19.95 -0.54 6.85
C ALA A 934 21.22 -0.30 7.67
N VAL A 935 21.24 -0.79 8.91
CA VAL A 935 22.43 -0.74 9.81
C VAL A 935 23.43 -1.85 9.45
N ALA A 936 23.71 -1.97 8.16
CA ALA A 936 24.71 -2.82 7.55
C ALA A 936 24.79 -2.49 6.05
N ARG A 937 25.98 -2.58 5.46
CA ARG A 937 26.18 -2.43 4.02
C ARG A 937 27.28 -3.35 3.51
N GLN A 938 26.99 -4.07 2.43
CA GLN A 938 28.00 -4.81 1.71
C GLN A 938 28.73 -3.88 0.72
N ILE A 939 30.03 -3.67 0.93
CA ILE A 939 30.86 -2.78 0.08
C ILE A 939 31.48 -3.52 -1.11
N ASN A 940 31.62 -4.85 -1.03
CA ASN A 940 32.34 -5.66 -2.02
C ASN A 940 31.52 -6.90 -2.38
N ALA A 941 31.69 -7.44 -3.58
CA ALA A 941 31.01 -8.67 -4.03
C ALA A 941 31.41 -9.97 -3.29
N GLY A 942 32.34 -9.90 -2.34
CA GLY A 942 32.71 -11.04 -1.48
C GLY A 942 31.61 -11.39 -0.46
N TYR A 943 31.81 -12.45 0.34
CA TYR A 943 30.87 -12.81 1.41
C TYR A 943 30.62 -11.61 2.34
N PRO A 944 29.35 -11.32 2.71
CA PRO A 944 29.04 -10.14 3.51
C PRO A 944 29.73 -10.22 4.88
N GLN A 945 30.49 -9.19 5.21
CA GLN A 945 31.00 -9.02 6.57
C GLN A 945 29.92 -8.33 7.41
N TYR A 946 29.65 -8.83 8.61
CA TYR A 946 28.63 -8.29 9.51
C TYR A 946 29.20 -7.12 10.31
N LEU A 947 29.43 -6.00 9.62
CA LEU A 947 30.16 -4.85 10.15
C LEU A 947 29.36 -3.56 9.94
N TRP A 948 29.49 -2.66 10.91
CA TRP A 948 29.23 -1.24 10.77
C TRP A 948 30.07 -0.48 11.81
N TYR A 949 30.37 0.79 11.56
CA TYR A 949 31.42 1.52 12.28
C TYR A 949 30.92 2.85 12.88
N PRO A 950 30.45 2.87 14.14
CA PRO A 950 29.95 4.09 14.79
C PRO A 950 31.01 5.20 14.90
N GLN A 951 32.30 4.85 14.96
CA GLN A 951 33.38 5.84 15.03
C GLN A 951 33.43 6.79 13.84
N VAL A 952 32.97 6.36 12.65
CA VAL A 952 32.97 7.21 11.45
C VAL A 952 31.99 8.37 11.64
N LEU A 953 30.79 8.08 12.17
CA LEU A 953 29.77 9.08 12.48
C LEU A 953 30.20 9.97 13.65
N ALA A 954 30.97 9.43 14.59
CA ALA A 954 31.46 10.15 15.76
C ALA A 954 32.47 11.24 15.37
N ASN A 955 33.28 10.98 14.35
CA ASN A 955 34.28 11.93 13.85
C ASN A 955 33.67 13.10 13.05
N ALA A 956 32.47 12.94 12.51
CA ALA A 956 31.80 14.01 11.77
C ALA A 956 31.44 15.20 12.69
N THR A 957 31.78 16.40 12.24
CA THR A 957 31.53 17.67 12.94
C THR A 957 30.51 18.55 12.25
N ALA A 958 30.21 18.29 10.97
CA ALA A 958 29.20 19.00 10.17
C ALA A 958 28.34 18.02 9.36
N SER A 959 27.09 18.39 9.08
CA SER A 959 26.19 17.62 8.20
C SER A 959 26.58 17.79 6.72
N SER A 960 26.13 16.83 5.90
CA SER A 960 26.25 16.89 4.45
C SER A 960 25.58 18.13 3.84
N GLU A 961 24.42 18.54 4.35
CA GLU A 961 23.72 19.77 3.97
C GLU A 961 24.57 21.01 4.26
N HIS A 962 25.14 21.11 5.47
CA HIS A 962 25.98 22.24 5.85
C HIS A 962 27.25 22.32 4.99
N LEU A 963 27.86 21.18 4.67
CA LEU A 963 29.06 21.12 3.83
C LEU A 963 28.75 21.45 2.37
N ALA A 964 27.63 20.98 1.83
CA ALA A 964 27.17 21.36 0.50
C ALA A 964 26.97 22.88 0.41
N ARG A 965 26.28 23.48 1.39
CA ARG A 965 26.11 24.94 1.45
C ARG A 965 27.44 25.69 1.45
N ARG A 966 28.43 25.26 2.26
CA ARG A 966 29.76 25.89 2.29
C ARG A 966 30.50 25.76 0.96
N LEU A 967 30.38 24.63 0.27
CA LEU A 967 30.98 24.44 -1.06
C LEU A 967 30.38 25.43 -2.06
N TRP A 968 29.06 25.57 -2.06
CA TRP A 968 28.38 26.50 -2.95
C TRP A 968 28.71 27.97 -2.66
N GLU A 969 28.79 28.37 -1.40
CA GLU A 969 29.23 29.71 -1.00
C GLU A 969 30.64 30.01 -1.52
N HIS A 970 31.55 29.04 -1.40
CA HIS A 970 32.91 29.17 -1.93
C HIS A 970 32.92 29.32 -3.46
N ILE A 971 32.12 28.52 -4.18
CA ILE A 971 31.99 28.60 -5.64
C ILE A 971 31.36 29.94 -6.08
N ALA A 972 30.45 30.51 -5.30
CA ALA A 972 29.85 31.81 -5.60
C ALA A 972 30.85 32.97 -5.41
N GLU A 973 31.81 32.84 -4.49
CA GLU A 973 32.79 33.86 -4.17
C GLU A 973 34.11 33.74 -4.95
N SER A 974 34.42 32.55 -5.47
CA SER A 974 35.70 32.23 -6.12
C SER A 974 35.52 31.62 -7.51
N ASP A 975 36.42 31.93 -8.43
CA ASP A 975 36.51 31.33 -9.78
C ASP A 975 37.69 30.36 -9.81
N ASP A 976 37.64 29.34 -8.95
CA ASP A 976 38.72 28.38 -8.75
C ASP A 976 38.77 27.33 -9.87
N SER A 977 39.99 27.00 -10.31
CA SER A 977 40.18 25.83 -11.18
C SER A 977 39.82 24.54 -10.44
N THR A 978 39.43 23.49 -11.16
CA THR A 978 39.02 22.19 -10.57
C THR A 978 40.03 21.62 -9.57
N GLU A 979 41.34 21.75 -9.83
CA GLU A 979 42.38 21.26 -8.89
C GLU A 979 42.45 22.08 -7.60
N VAL A 980 42.24 23.40 -7.66
CA VAL A 980 42.17 24.26 -6.48
C VAL A 980 40.91 23.94 -5.68
N LEU A 981 39.78 23.76 -6.37
CA LEU A 981 38.51 23.40 -5.75
C LEU A 981 38.57 22.03 -5.05
N LYS A 982 39.18 21.01 -5.67
CA LYS A 982 39.42 19.70 -5.02
C LYS A 982 40.23 19.83 -3.73
N ASN A 983 41.29 20.66 -3.74
CA ASN A 983 42.09 20.89 -2.53
C ASN A 983 41.26 21.57 -1.43
N TYR A 984 40.48 22.58 -1.78
CA TYR A 984 39.55 23.22 -0.84
C TYR A 984 38.54 22.21 -0.28
N ILE A 985 37.88 21.43 -1.13
CA ILE A 985 36.93 20.39 -0.71
C ILE A 985 37.59 19.43 0.29
N ASN A 986 38.80 18.97 0.02
CA ASN A 986 39.46 18.02 0.90
C ASN A 986 39.91 18.66 2.22
N GLU A 987 40.64 19.79 2.15
CA GLU A 987 41.29 20.42 3.30
C GLU A 987 40.31 21.18 4.21
N GLU A 988 39.24 21.75 3.66
CA GLU A 988 38.31 22.63 4.40
C GLU A 988 36.93 22.00 4.66
N LEU A 989 36.50 21.02 3.86
CA LEU A 989 35.18 20.40 3.99
C LEU A 989 35.25 18.93 4.44
N VAL A 990 35.93 18.06 3.71
CA VAL A 990 35.92 16.60 3.98
C VAL A 990 36.69 16.25 5.26
N ILE A 991 37.94 16.69 5.38
CA ILE A 991 38.77 16.34 6.55
C ILE A 991 38.22 17.00 7.82
N PRO A 992 37.94 18.32 7.88
CA PRO A 992 37.46 18.94 9.10
C PRO A 992 35.98 18.64 9.38
N GLY A 993 35.15 18.55 8.33
CA GLY A 993 33.70 18.40 8.43
C GLY A 993 33.24 16.96 8.60
N LEU A 994 33.60 16.07 7.68
CA LEU A 994 33.22 14.65 7.76
C LEU A 994 34.14 13.85 8.68
N GLY A 995 35.34 14.35 8.99
CA GLY A 995 36.32 13.63 9.80
C GLY A 995 36.97 12.45 9.07
N ILE A 996 36.98 12.50 7.73
CA ILE A 996 37.49 11.46 6.84
C ILE A 996 38.85 11.91 6.26
N PRO A 997 39.96 11.21 6.57
CA PRO A 997 41.29 11.59 6.09
C PRO A 997 41.68 10.99 4.74
N ASP A 998 40.87 10.06 4.22
CA ASP A 998 41.20 9.20 3.07
C ASP A 998 40.21 9.36 1.91
N ALA A 999 39.76 10.59 1.66
CA ALA A 999 38.98 10.91 0.46
C ALA A 999 39.76 10.51 -0.80
N THR A 1000 39.10 9.80 -1.72
CA THR A 1000 39.66 9.39 -3.00
C THR A 1000 39.63 10.53 -4.02
N GLU A 1001 40.51 10.48 -5.01
CA GLU A 1001 40.48 11.47 -6.11
C GLU A 1001 39.15 11.47 -6.85
N ASP A 1002 38.50 10.31 -6.98
CA ASP A 1002 37.20 10.18 -7.65
C ASP A 1002 36.09 10.84 -6.83
N GLU A 1003 36.08 10.67 -5.49
CA GLU A 1003 35.14 11.36 -4.60
C GLU A 1003 35.32 12.89 -4.66
N LEU A 1004 36.56 13.37 -4.62
CA LEU A 1004 36.86 14.81 -4.70
C LEU A 1004 36.53 15.38 -6.08
N ALA A 1005 36.82 14.64 -7.15
CA ALA A 1005 36.47 15.05 -8.51
C ALA A 1005 34.96 15.09 -8.73
N ALA A 1006 34.20 14.14 -8.18
CA ALA A 1006 32.74 14.14 -8.27
C ALA A 1006 32.15 15.40 -7.62
N LEU A 1007 32.61 15.77 -6.41
CA LEU A 1007 32.19 16.98 -5.72
C LEU A 1007 32.57 18.27 -6.47
N ALA A 1008 33.75 18.31 -7.09
CA ALA A 1008 34.22 19.47 -7.83
C ALA A 1008 33.54 19.64 -9.21
N LEU A 1009 33.16 18.54 -9.87
CA LEU A 1009 32.53 18.54 -11.19
C LEU A 1009 31.01 18.68 -11.12
N TYR A 1010 30.39 18.16 -10.05
CA TYR A 1010 28.93 18.13 -9.85
C TYR A 1010 28.57 18.68 -8.45
N PRO A 1011 28.86 19.96 -8.15
CA PRO A 1011 28.56 20.56 -6.86
C PRO A 1011 27.06 20.52 -6.50
N GLU A 1012 26.17 20.39 -7.49
CA GLU A 1012 24.74 20.20 -7.29
C GLU A 1012 24.34 18.86 -6.68
N LEU A 1013 25.24 17.87 -6.71
CA LEU A 1013 25.07 16.58 -6.05
C LEU A 1013 25.92 16.49 -4.77
N ALA A 1014 26.42 17.61 -4.26
CA ALA A 1014 27.39 17.59 -3.16
C ALA A 1014 26.83 17.00 -1.86
N GLN A 1015 25.60 17.30 -1.50
CA GLN A 1015 24.96 16.77 -0.28
C GLN A 1015 24.88 15.24 -0.30
N PRO A 1016 24.24 14.57 -1.28
CA PRO A 1016 24.21 13.12 -1.32
C PRO A 1016 25.61 12.51 -1.49
N ALA A 1017 26.55 13.20 -2.17
CA ALA A 1017 27.93 12.74 -2.28
C ALA A 1017 28.67 12.74 -0.92
N PHE A 1018 28.57 13.82 -0.14
CA PHE A 1018 29.15 13.86 1.21
C PHE A 1018 28.54 12.80 2.14
N ALA A 1019 27.22 12.62 2.06
CA ALA A 1019 26.50 11.61 2.83
C ALA A 1019 26.92 10.17 2.46
N GLU A 1020 27.14 9.91 1.16
CA GLU A 1020 27.62 8.62 0.65
C GLU A 1020 29.06 8.33 1.11
N MET A 1021 29.95 9.34 1.13
CA MET A 1021 31.33 9.19 1.61
C MET A 1021 31.37 8.69 3.07
N ILE A 1022 30.49 9.21 3.92
CA ILE A 1022 30.32 8.72 5.30
C ILE A 1022 29.67 7.35 5.32
N SER A 1023 28.55 7.16 4.60
CA SER A 1023 27.77 5.91 4.63
C SER A 1023 28.59 4.69 4.20
N VAL A 1024 29.42 4.83 3.16
CA VAL A 1024 30.34 3.77 2.70
C VAL A 1024 31.36 3.41 3.77
N ARG A 1025 31.99 4.41 4.40
CA ARG A 1025 33.01 4.19 5.45
C ARG A 1025 32.39 3.65 6.74
N ALA A 1026 31.19 4.09 7.08
CA ALA A 1026 30.41 3.59 8.21
C ALA A 1026 29.81 2.19 7.97
N GLN A 1027 29.77 1.74 6.71
CA GLN A 1027 29.05 0.55 6.24
C GLN A 1027 27.56 0.57 6.61
N ILE A 1028 26.92 1.70 6.34
CA ILE A 1028 25.47 1.91 6.49
C ILE A 1028 24.85 1.97 5.10
N GLY A 1029 23.73 1.27 4.92
CA GLY A 1029 23.01 1.17 3.67
C GLY A 1029 21.74 2.01 3.67
N TRP A 1030 21.39 2.50 2.48
CA TRP A 1030 20.14 3.20 2.20
C TRP A 1030 19.56 2.59 0.92
N SER A 1031 18.25 2.43 0.86
CA SER A 1031 17.59 1.80 -0.30
C SER A 1031 16.83 2.81 -1.17
N THR A 1032 16.60 4.01 -0.67
CA THR A 1032 15.88 5.08 -1.36
C THR A 1032 16.31 6.43 -0.79
N HIS A 1033 16.04 7.50 -1.53
CA HIS A 1033 16.03 8.87 -1.00
C HIS A 1033 14.60 9.30 -0.64
N GLY A 1034 13.63 8.40 -0.61
CA GLY A 1034 12.23 8.66 -0.25
C GLY A 1034 11.83 7.97 1.05
N HIS A 1035 10.53 7.96 1.34
CA HIS A 1035 10.00 7.22 2.47
C HIS A 1035 9.91 5.72 2.17
N SER A 1036 9.72 4.90 3.20
CA SER A 1036 9.42 3.48 3.08
C SER A 1036 8.16 3.09 3.86
N ALA A 1037 7.59 1.93 3.52
CA ALA A 1037 6.38 1.40 4.15
C ALA A 1037 6.67 0.58 5.42
N VAL A 1038 7.79 0.82 6.10
CA VAL A 1038 8.13 0.15 7.35
C VAL A 1038 7.18 0.61 8.46
N ASP A 1039 6.61 -0.34 9.20
CA ASP A 1039 5.84 -0.03 10.40
C ASP A 1039 6.72 0.68 11.44
N VAL A 1040 6.23 1.79 11.96
CA VAL A 1040 6.98 2.66 12.88
C VAL A 1040 6.56 2.44 14.32
N ASN A 1041 7.41 2.82 15.28
CA ASN A 1041 7.15 2.58 16.69
C ASN A 1041 6.15 3.59 17.30
N ILE A 1042 5.41 3.15 18.30
CA ILE A 1042 4.61 3.98 19.20
C ILE A 1042 5.23 3.91 20.59
N TYR A 1043 5.38 5.07 21.23
CA TYR A 1043 5.86 5.24 22.59
C TYR A 1043 4.81 5.92 23.45
N SER A 1044 4.82 5.63 24.74
CA SER A 1044 3.94 6.31 25.68
C SER A 1044 4.52 6.38 27.08
N SER A 1045 4.16 7.44 27.83
CA SER A 1045 4.34 7.50 29.28
C SER A 1045 3.50 6.44 30.03
N GLY A 1046 2.56 5.79 29.32
CA GLY A 1046 1.49 5.01 29.93
C GLY A 1046 0.39 5.90 30.49
N GLY A 1047 -0.71 5.30 30.95
CA GLY A 1047 -1.84 6.02 31.55
C GLY A 1047 -3.20 5.52 31.09
N PRO A 1048 -4.29 6.19 31.48
CA PRO A 1048 -5.64 5.79 31.10
C PRO A 1048 -5.84 5.76 29.58
N GLY A 1049 -6.31 4.63 29.06
CA GLY A 1049 -6.68 4.46 27.65
C GLY A 1049 -5.52 4.17 26.70
N THR A 1050 -4.26 4.29 27.12
CA THR A 1050 -3.11 4.04 26.23
C THR A 1050 -3.03 2.58 25.79
N ASP A 1051 -3.61 1.63 26.55
CA ASP A 1051 -3.73 0.23 26.14
C ASP A 1051 -4.42 0.03 24.77
N ALA A 1052 -5.23 0.99 24.31
CA ALA A 1052 -5.82 0.98 22.98
C ALA A 1052 -4.77 1.04 21.85
N LEU A 1053 -3.60 1.61 22.12
CA LEU A 1053 -2.48 1.74 21.18
C LEU A 1053 -1.46 0.59 21.30
N ARG A 1054 -1.75 -0.43 22.11
CA ARG A 1054 -0.82 -1.53 22.36
C ARG A 1054 -0.89 -2.57 21.24
N GLY A 1055 0.26 -2.97 20.72
CA GLY A 1055 0.35 -3.93 19.62
C GLY A 1055 0.65 -3.25 18.29
N ASN A 1056 0.08 -3.74 17.18
CA ASN A 1056 0.19 -3.12 15.86
C ASN A 1056 -1.16 -2.50 15.50
N VAL A 1057 -1.18 -1.18 15.39
CA VAL A 1057 -2.40 -0.39 15.15
C VAL A 1057 -2.28 0.39 13.83
N GLU A 1058 -3.38 0.97 13.37
CA GLU A 1058 -3.37 1.91 12.25
C GLU A 1058 -2.99 3.32 12.75
N ASN A 1059 -2.36 4.15 11.92
CA ASN A 1059 -2.07 5.55 12.30
C ASN A 1059 -3.34 6.36 12.65
N THR A 1060 -4.51 6.01 12.11
CA THR A 1060 -5.80 6.61 12.49
C THR A 1060 -6.22 6.25 13.92
N ASP A 1061 -5.80 5.09 14.44
CA ASP A 1061 -6.11 4.68 15.82
C ASP A 1061 -5.38 5.59 16.83
N VAL A 1062 -4.21 6.14 16.46
CA VAL A 1062 -3.53 7.18 17.24
C VAL A 1062 -4.42 8.42 17.32
N GLY A 1063 -4.95 8.90 16.18
CA GLY A 1063 -5.89 10.04 16.17
C GLY A 1063 -7.17 9.78 16.96
N GLU A 1064 -7.72 8.57 16.89
CA GLU A 1064 -8.86 8.13 17.71
C GLU A 1064 -8.53 8.19 19.22
N PHE A 1065 -7.32 7.76 19.61
CA PHE A 1065 -6.86 7.90 20.98
C PHE A 1065 -6.74 9.36 21.40
N LEU A 1066 -6.10 10.23 20.60
CA LEU A 1066 -5.89 11.63 20.97
C LEU A 1066 -7.23 12.35 21.24
N ARG A 1067 -8.20 12.19 20.33
CA ARG A 1067 -9.53 12.80 20.48
C ARG A 1067 -10.34 12.18 21.62
N GLY A 1068 -10.22 10.86 21.82
CA GLY A 1068 -10.87 10.14 22.92
C GLY A 1068 -10.31 10.52 24.29
N TYR A 1069 -8.99 10.64 24.41
CA TYR A 1069 -8.32 11.03 25.65
C TYR A 1069 -8.73 12.44 26.08
N LEU A 1070 -8.82 13.40 25.17
CA LEU A 1070 -9.31 14.74 25.52
C LEU A 1070 -10.84 14.81 25.68
N ASN A 1071 -11.57 13.83 25.15
CA ASN A 1071 -13.04 13.82 25.05
C ASN A 1071 -13.55 15.05 24.28
N VAL A 1072 -13.05 15.20 23.05
CA VAL A 1072 -13.36 16.31 22.13
C VAL A 1072 -14.03 15.79 20.87
N ASP A 1073 -14.88 16.62 20.25
CA ASP A 1073 -15.70 16.25 19.11
C ASP A 1073 -15.11 16.79 17.80
N VAL A 1074 -14.26 15.99 17.18
CA VAL A 1074 -13.61 16.29 15.89
C VAL A 1074 -14.62 16.31 14.73
N ASP A 1075 -15.66 15.47 14.80
CA ASP A 1075 -16.68 15.38 13.75
C ASP A 1075 -17.57 16.65 13.74
N ALA A 1076 -17.81 17.28 14.90
CA ALA A 1076 -18.50 18.57 14.98
C ALA A 1076 -17.67 19.72 14.37
N VAL A 1077 -16.35 19.72 14.57
CA VAL A 1077 -15.44 20.68 13.93
C VAL A 1077 -15.43 20.47 12.41
N THR A 1078 -15.32 19.21 11.97
CA THR A 1078 -15.40 18.82 10.55
C THR A 1078 -16.68 19.36 9.90
N LYS A 1079 -17.82 19.23 10.57
CA LYS A 1079 -19.09 19.75 10.06
C LYS A 1079 -19.08 21.27 9.91
N GLU A 1080 -18.58 21.99 10.92
CA GLU A 1080 -18.47 23.46 10.86
C GLU A 1080 -17.54 23.92 9.74
N LEU A 1081 -16.38 23.27 9.58
CA LEU A 1081 -15.45 23.52 8.48
C LEU A 1081 -16.13 23.34 7.12
N ASN A 1082 -16.82 22.23 6.92
CA ASN A 1082 -17.52 21.97 5.68
C ASN A 1082 -18.67 22.97 5.43
N GLU A 1083 -19.32 23.49 6.46
CA GLU A 1083 -20.33 24.56 6.32
C GLU A 1083 -19.69 25.90 5.93
N LYS A 1084 -18.54 26.25 6.50
CA LYS A 1084 -17.82 27.51 6.21
C LYS A 1084 -17.08 27.47 4.88
N MET A 1085 -16.39 26.38 4.58
CA MET A 1085 -15.60 26.19 3.36
C MET A 1085 -16.43 25.67 2.18
N GLY A 1086 -17.56 25.00 2.41
CA GLY A 1086 -18.39 24.34 1.38
C GLY A 1086 -19.07 25.27 0.36
N SER A 1087 -18.84 26.58 0.44
CA SER A 1087 -19.22 27.56 -0.58
C SER A 1087 -18.10 27.88 -1.59
N ALA A 1088 -16.89 27.37 -1.36
CA ALA A 1088 -15.72 27.52 -2.23
C ALA A 1088 -15.20 26.13 -2.63
N ARG A 1089 -15.87 25.46 -3.58
CA ARG A 1089 -15.26 24.33 -4.29
C ARG A 1089 -14.20 24.89 -5.23
N THR A 1090 -12.96 24.96 -4.77
CA THR A 1090 -11.81 25.19 -5.65
C THR A 1090 -11.53 23.89 -6.39
N GLU A 1091 -11.79 23.89 -7.70
CA GLU A 1091 -11.25 22.89 -8.62
C GLU A 1091 -9.72 22.80 -8.45
N PRO A 1092 -9.12 21.60 -8.49
CA PRO A 1092 -7.67 21.45 -8.39
C PRO A 1092 -6.97 22.22 -9.53
N VAL A 1093 -5.98 23.04 -9.16
CA VAL A 1093 -5.16 23.81 -10.13
C VAL A 1093 -4.02 22.95 -10.70
N LEU A 1094 -3.73 21.81 -10.07
CA LEU A 1094 -2.67 20.87 -10.45
C LEU A 1094 -3.22 19.44 -10.43
N ASP A 1095 -2.86 18.61 -11.40
CA ASP A 1095 -3.14 17.17 -11.36
C ASP A 1095 -2.21 16.47 -10.35
N GLU A 1096 -2.59 15.27 -9.88
CA GLU A 1096 -1.81 14.50 -8.89
C GLU A 1096 -0.37 14.20 -9.36
N ALA A 1097 -0.13 14.13 -10.68
CA ALA A 1097 1.19 13.86 -11.26
C ALA A 1097 2.10 15.10 -11.18
N GLY A 1098 1.59 16.28 -11.50
CA GLY A 1098 2.32 17.55 -11.40
C GLY A 1098 2.58 17.99 -9.96
N ALA A 1099 1.71 17.58 -9.02
CA ALA A 1099 1.98 17.75 -7.59
C ALA A 1099 3.12 16.83 -7.12
N ALA A 1100 3.14 15.56 -7.53
CA ALA A 1100 4.19 14.60 -7.18
C ALA A 1100 5.58 14.98 -7.75
N GLU A 1101 5.64 15.63 -8.92
CA GLU A 1101 6.89 16.09 -9.53
C GLU A 1101 7.50 17.31 -8.80
N LEU A 1102 6.65 18.15 -8.19
CA LEU A 1102 7.04 19.28 -7.34
C LEU A 1102 7.34 18.89 -5.87
N ASP A 1103 6.89 17.70 -5.44
CA ASP A 1103 6.97 17.17 -4.08
C ASP A 1103 8.28 16.40 -3.79
N HIS A 1104 9.17 16.26 -4.78
CA HIS A 1104 10.48 15.67 -4.51
C HIS A 1104 11.29 16.61 -3.61
N TRP A 1105 11.74 16.15 -2.44
CA TRP A 1105 12.56 16.93 -1.49
C TRP A 1105 13.78 17.61 -2.17
N ALA A 1106 14.43 16.92 -3.11
CA ALA A 1106 15.51 17.46 -3.94
C ALA A 1106 15.05 18.64 -4.82
N SER A 1107 13.80 18.67 -5.28
CA SER A 1107 13.19 19.80 -5.98
C SER A 1107 12.90 20.96 -5.03
N ARG A 1108 12.54 20.71 -3.77
CA ARG A 1108 12.36 21.73 -2.72
C ARG A 1108 13.69 22.34 -2.30
N GLU A 1109 14.70 21.56 -1.91
CA GLU A 1109 16.05 22.06 -1.62
C GLU A 1109 16.63 22.79 -2.84
N ALA A 1110 16.52 22.24 -4.05
CA ALA A 1110 17.00 22.92 -5.25
C ALA A 1110 16.23 24.22 -5.57
N MET A 1111 14.92 24.30 -5.31
CA MET A 1111 14.13 25.53 -5.55
C MET A 1111 14.31 26.57 -4.45
N GLU A 1112 14.34 26.14 -3.20
CA GLU A 1112 14.50 26.98 -2.01
C GLU A 1112 15.92 27.53 -1.93
N TYR A 1113 16.92 26.71 -2.26
CA TYR A 1113 18.30 27.14 -2.41
C TYR A 1113 18.51 28.08 -3.61
N ARG A 1114 17.91 27.80 -4.79
CA ARG A 1114 17.92 28.74 -5.95
C ARG A 1114 17.27 30.09 -5.60
N ARG A 1115 16.33 30.12 -4.67
CA ARG A 1115 15.61 31.32 -4.26
C ARG A 1115 16.34 32.10 -3.16
N VAL A 1116 16.94 31.42 -2.17
CA VAL A 1116 17.73 32.03 -1.08
C VAL A 1116 19.09 32.55 -1.58
N SER A 1117 19.68 31.92 -2.61
CA SER A 1117 20.95 32.34 -3.23
C SER A 1117 20.84 33.54 -4.19
N GLY A 1118 19.62 34.06 -4.45
CA GLY A 1118 19.42 35.22 -5.33
C GLY A 1118 19.76 35.01 -6.81
N LEU A 1119 20.05 33.78 -7.25
CA LEU A 1119 20.44 33.45 -8.62
C LEU A 1119 19.21 33.34 -9.53
N THR A 1120 18.74 34.49 -10.00
CA THR A 1120 17.74 34.60 -11.08
C THR A 1120 18.43 34.52 -12.44
N GLY A 1121 18.61 33.31 -12.96
CA GLY A 1121 18.90 33.11 -14.38
C GLY A 1121 19.72 31.87 -14.66
N PHE A 1122 19.10 30.86 -15.25
CA PHE A 1122 19.46 30.22 -16.52
C PHE A 1122 18.46 29.06 -16.72
N ALA A 1123 17.64 29.19 -17.75
CA ALA A 1123 16.59 28.25 -18.14
C ALA A 1123 17.12 27.21 -19.14
#